data_AF-A0A2V7RKL7-F1
#
_entry.id   AF-A0A2V7RKL7-F1
#
_cell.length_a   1.000
_cell.length_b   1.000
_cell.length_c   1.000
_cell.angle_alpha   90.00
_cell.angle_beta   90.00
_cell.angle_gamma   90.00
#
_symmetry.space_group_name_H-M   'P 1'
#
loop_
_entity.id
_entity.type
_entity.pdbx_description
1 polymer ?
#
loop_
_entity_poly.entity_id
_entity_poly.type
_entity_poly.pdbx_seq_one_letter_code
_entity_poly.pdbx_strand_id
1 'polypeptide(L)'
;AEIAWIIEDLRRDQETNSLSWGDYALLYRKHQIGELAEAGFLAAGLPCRLAQGRAIGEDPVCEYVVAALGAIAHRDDLHDDTFLDVVLPGPVVDDARAKAAASRTLVEQLEQTARALPREHGDAKKIKRALYTLRNLAALGRRHTSLATLVDEILSHRVGVYRTTLEEHHDALTDPAAHDEVVRLAATLSEAATSRRPIVLPRLGGAEIALKGMLAEVGVAVLIDCDDKSRSLASLGMTAECHPEERSDEGSAFVPGDEARALGLPLALFKAAQLFRMGSFRNEFRDFTAIDLETTDTNVAAAEIVEMAAVRVRDGVPREELSILVRPRGPIAPGATRAHGITDHDVARAPSLDAVWPQFEAFCGKDILVAHNGYHFDFPLLRRLCGAEPCTYDTLPLARELHSGSAKLEHLASRFGIDPGVSHRALDDARTLARVFLALSEVKIVRARKTSLVHLLDYLGIALALWRQSELDDEGLLLQRLCRPFSLGRYSDCLEYYRAERELAADATLPTVRDVIDGLGGEDTMKRIRAERSAAERYPLAMARLRRLIDQCGPSSLGDQIAEFLERVALSSKDGVALARERINLLTLHSTKGLEFSRVYILGVEDAQLPGGTPMRPATRAETEEARRLLYVGMTRARDRLVLTRAERRG
;
A
#
# COMPACT_ATOMS: atom_id res chain seq x y z
N ALA A 1 11.88 -5.66 22.94
CA ALA A 1 12.72 -6.34 23.95
C ALA A 1 12.24 -7.77 24.20
N GLU A 2 11.01 -7.98 24.68
CA GLU A 2 10.44 -9.32 24.94
C GLU A 2 10.59 -10.28 23.75
N ILE A 3 10.13 -9.88 22.54
CA ILE A 3 10.23 -10.71 21.34
C ILE A 3 11.70 -11.03 20.97
N ALA A 4 12.61 -10.07 21.08
CA ALA A 4 14.02 -10.28 20.79
C ALA A 4 14.66 -11.31 21.74
N TRP A 5 14.31 -11.27 23.02
CA TRP A 5 14.75 -12.27 24.00
C TRP A 5 14.19 -13.65 23.68
N ILE A 6 12.90 -13.73 23.29
CA ILE A 6 12.27 -15.01 22.91
C ILE A 6 12.95 -15.62 21.68
N ILE A 7 13.28 -14.83 20.66
CA ILE A 7 13.99 -15.30 19.46
C ILE A 7 15.34 -15.94 19.83
N GLU A 8 16.10 -15.28 20.70
CA GLU A 8 17.39 -15.78 21.18
C GLU A 8 17.23 -17.09 21.99
N ASP A 9 16.24 -17.16 22.87
CA ASP A 9 15.95 -18.38 23.65
C ASP A 9 15.48 -19.54 22.77
N LEU A 10 14.65 -19.26 21.75
CA LEU A 10 14.19 -20.25 20.77
C LEU A 10 15.35 -20.86 19.97
N ARG A 11 16.26 -20.03 19.45
CA ARG A 11 17.44 -20.49 18.70
C ARG A 11 18.33 -21.37 19.57
N ARG A 12 18.65 -20.91 20.77
CA ARG A 12 19.46 -21.67 21.73
C ARG A 12 18.82 -23.01 22.09
N ASP A 13 17.52 -23.02 22.36
CA ASP A 13 16.80 -24.25 22.71
C ASP A 13 16.75 -25.23 21.52
N GLN A 14 16.58 -24.72 20.30
CA GLN A 14 16.57 -25.52 19.07
C GLN A 14 17.94 -26.14 18.79
N GLU A 15 19.03 -25.37 18.94
CA GLU A 15 20.40 -25.87 18.80
C GLU A 15 20.75 -26.92 19.86
N THR A 16 20.25 -26.74 21.09
CA THR A 16 20.55 -27.65 22.21
C THR A 16 19.78 -28.97 22.11
N ASN A 17 18.53 -28.93 21.65
CA ASN A 17 17.62 -30.08 21.72
C ASN A 17 17.30 -30.69 20.36
N SER A 18 17.77 -30.10 19.25
CA SER A 18 17.50 -30.52 17.87
C SER A 18 16.01 -30.71 17.57
N LEU A 19 15.16 -29.88 18.18
CA LEU A 19 13.71 -29.93 18.00
C LEU A 19 13.31 -29.30 16.66
N SER A 20 12.17 -29.75 16.14
CA SER A 20 11.58 -29.16 14.94
C SER A 20 10.81 -27.89 15.32
N TRP A 21 10.76 -26.89 14.45
CA TRP A 21 10.04 -25.64 14.75
C TRP A 21 8.55 -25.85 15.09
N GLY A 22 7.93 -26.91 14.56
CA GLY A 22 6.56 -27.32 14.89
C GLY A 22 6.35 -27.80 16.32
N ASP A 23 7.44 -28.10 17.05
CA ASP A 23 7.39 -28.49 18.46
C ASP A 23 7.29 -27.27 19.41
N TYR A 24 7.38 -26.06 18.85
CA TYR A 24 7.29 -24.78 19.55
C TYR A 24 5.93 -24.13 19.32
N ALA A 25 5.34 -23.62 20.41
CA ALA A 25 4.17 -22.76 20.36
C ALA A 25 4.35 -21.49 21.21
N LEU A 26 3.95 -20.36 20.63
CA LEU A 26 3.78 -19.08 21.30
C LEU A 26 2.29 -18.81 21.48
N LEU A 27 1.90 -18.61 22.74
CA LEU A 27 0.53 -18.37 23.16
C LEU A 27 0.40 -16.92 23.62
N TYR A 28 -0.65 -16.26 23.17
CA TYR A 28 -0.94 -14.88 23.54
C TYR A 28 -2.44 -14.67 23.70
N ARG A 29 -2.83 -13.60 24.42
CA ARG A 29 -4.25 -13.29 24.60
C ARG A 29 -4.81 -12.42 23.47
N LYS A 30 -4.10 -11.34 23.12
CA LYS A 30 -4.53 -10.35 22.11
C LYS A 30 -3.81 -10.56 20.78
N HIS A 31 -4.51 -10.36 19.67
CA HIS A 31 -3.96 -10.56 18.32
C HIS A 31 -2.72 -9.69 18.02
N GLN A 32 -2.71 -8.45 18.51
CA GLN A 32 -1.57 -7.53 18.39
C GLN A 32 -0.24 -8.12 18.89
N ILE A 33 -0.26 -8.89 20.00
CA ILE A 33 0.94 -9.54 20.53
C ILE A 33 1.44 -10.61 19.55
N GLY A 34 0.51 -11.38 18.97
CA GLY A 34 0.83 -12.39 17.96
C GLY A 34 1.44 -11.79 16.70
N GLU A 35 0.95 -10.63 16.26
CA GLU A 35 1.48 -9.92 15.08
C GLU A 35 2.86 -9.31 15.31
N LEU A 36 3.10 -8.74 16.49
CA LEU A 36 4.43 -8.27 16.87
C LEU A 36 5.43 -9.43 16.96
N ALA A 37 4.99 -10.57 17.49
CA ALA A 37 5.78 -11.79 17.52
C ALA A 37 6.07 -12.32 16.10
N GLU A 38 5.05 -12.40 15.25
CA GLU A 38 5.19 -12.82 13.84
C GLU A 38 6.19 -11.91 13.11
N ALA A 39 5.99 -10.59 13.15
CA ALA A 39 6.89 -9.65 12.49
C ALA A 39 8.33 -9.77 13.02
N GLY A 40 8.52 -9.95 14.33
CA GLY A 40 9.85 -10.16 14.90
C GLY A 40 10.48 -11.50 14.48
N PHE A 41 9.69 -12.56 14.38
CA PHE A 41 10.16 -13.89 14.00
C PHE A 41 10.54 -13.92 12.53
N LEU A 42 9.71 -13.38 11.64
CA LEU A 42 9.99 -13.26 10.22
C LEU A 42 11.25 -12.41 9.97
N ALA A 43 11.41 -11.28 10.68
CA ALA A 43 12.64 -10.48 10.61
C ALA A 43 13.90 -11.25 11.04
N ALA A 44 13.75 -12.21 11.95
CA ALA A 44 14.82 -13.10 12.39
C ALA A 44 14.95 -14.38 11.53
N GLY A 45 14.23 -14.49 10.41
CA GLY A 45 14.23 -15.68 9.56
C GLY A 45 13.66 -16.94 10.23
N LEU A 46 12.85 -16.77 11.28
CA LEU A 46 12.20 -17.89 11.95
C LEU A 46 10.86 -18.18 11.27
N PRO A 47 10.64 -19.41 10.77
CA PRO A 47 9.36 -19.78 10.17
C PRO A 47 8.28 -19.83 11.24
N CYS A 48 7.17 -19.13 11.02
CA CYS A 48 6.08 -19.07 11.99
C CYS A 48 4.71 -18.98 11.32
N ARG A 49 3.65 -19.32 12.05
CA ARG A 49 2.28 -19.30 11.54
C ARG A 49 1.27 -18.82 12.58
N LEU A 50 0.38 -17.91 12.18
CA LEU A 50 -0.79 -17.51 12.96
C LEU A 50 -1.98 -18.48 12.77
N ALA A 51 -2.62 -18.91 13.86
CA ALA A 51 -3.78 -19.81 13.77
C ALA A 51 -5.13 -19.14 13.46
N GLN A 52 -5.27 -17.82 13.73
CA GLN A 52 -6.53 -17.09 13.50
C GLN A 52 -6.37 -15.76 12.76
N GLY A 53 -5.16 -15.45 12.28
CA GLY A 53 -4.92 -14.43 11.27
C GLY A 53 -4.61 -15.14 9.95
N ARG A 54 -5.20 -14.68 8.85
CA ARG A 54 -4.77 -15.08 7.50
C ARG A 54 -3.26 -14.78 7.35
N ALA A 55 -2.48 -15.67 6.74
CA ALA A 55 -1.09 -15.35 6.38
C ALA A 55 -1.05 -14.03 5.60
N ILE A 56 0.08 -13.31 5.59
CA ILE A 56 0.15 -12.03 4.86
C ILE A 56 -0.28 -12.19 3.39
N GLY A 57 0.11 -13.29 2.73
CA GLY A 57 -0.30 -13.60 1.36
C GLY A 57 -1.77 -14.03 1.17
N GLU A 58 -2.60 -14.09 2.21
CA GLU A 58 -4.03 -14.43 2.11
C GLU A 58 -4.96 -13.20 2.21
N ASP A 59 -4.40 -12.03 2.48
CA ASP A 59 -5.11 -10.77 2.30
C ASP A 59 -5.02 -10.36 0.82
N PRO A 60 -6.15 -10.09 0.13
CA PRO A 60 -6.14 -9.83 -1.31
C PRO A 60 -5.21 -8.68 -1.74
N VAL A 61 -5.00 -7.69 -0.88
CA VAL A 61 -4.15 -6.53 -1.18
C VAL A 61 -2.68 -6.91 -1.03
N CYS A 62 -2.33 -7.60 0.05
CA CYS A 62 -0.97 -8.10 0.26
C CYS A 62 -0.59 -9.15 -0.80
N GLU A 63 -1.53 -10.05 -1.17
CA GLU A 63 -1.36 -11.04 -2.23
C GLU A 63 -1.00 -10.38 -3.56
N TYR A 64 -1.71 -9.29 -3.90
CA TYR A 64 -1.36 -8.50 -5.08
C TYR A 64 0.03 -7.87 -4.99
N VAL A 65 0.39 -7.25 -3.87
CA VAL A 65 1.70 -6.63 -3.70
C VAL A 65 2.80 -7.69 -3.88
N VAL A 66 2.64 -8.85 -3.24
CA VAL A 66 3.58 -9.97 -3.35
C VAL A 66 3.71 -10.47 -4.78
N ALA A 67 2.59 -10.66 -5.48
CA ALA A 67 2.59 -11.12 -6.87
C ALA A 67 3.23 -10.09 -7.82
N ALA A 68 2.94 -8.80 -7.63
CA ALA A 68 3.53 -7.72 -8.41
C ALA A 68 5.05 -7.62 -8.19
N LEU A 69 5.51 -7.70 -6.93
CA LEU A 69 6.93 -7.70 -6.59
C LEU A 69 7.66 -8.93 -7.17
N GLY A 70 7.02 -10.11 -7.13
CA GLY A 70 7.53 -11.32 -7.77
C GLY A 70 7.72 -11.16 -9.27
N ALA A 71 6.72 -10.61 -9.96
CA ALA A 71 6.79 -10.32 -11.40
C ALA A 71 7.87 -9.27 -11.73
N ILE A 72 8.11 -8.29 -10.85
CA ILE A 72 9.19 -7.31 -11.00
C ILE A 72 10.57 -7.96 -10.84
N ALA A 73 10.74 -8.84 -9.85
CA ALA A 73 12.04 -9.40 -9.49
C ALA A 73 12.53 -10.49 -10.45
N HIS A 74 11.65 -11.43 -10.84
CA HIS A 74 12.08 -12.66 -11.51
C HIS A 74 11.76 -12.70 -13.01
N ARG A 75 10.75 -11.93 -13.48
CA ARG A 75 10.33 -11.86 -14.90
C ARG A 75 10.31 -13.21 -15.62
N ASP A 76 9.68 -14.20 -14.99
CA ASP A 76 9.51 -15.56 -15.53
C ASP A 76 8.02 -15.94 -15.58
N ASP A 77 7.72 -17.04 -16.28
CA ASP A 77 6.33 -17.50 -16.46
C ASP A 77 5.63 -17.80 -15.13
N LEU A 78 6.36 -18.27 -14.11
CA LEU A 78 5.75 -18.63 -12.82
C LEU A 78 5.21 -17.41 -12.07
N HIS A 79 6.01 -16.34 -12.03
CA HIS A 79 5.64 -15.11 -11.34
C HIS A 79 4.61 -14.29 -12.14
N ASP A 80 4.73 -14.29 -13.47
CA ASP A 80 3.74 -13.70 -14.36
C ASP A 80 2.38 -14.41 -14.20
N ASP A 81 2.36 -15.74 -14.16
CA ASP A 81 1.17 -16.56 -13.89
C ASP A 81 0.54 -16.23 -12.54
N THR A 82 1.36 -16.17 -11.48
CA THR A 82 0.91 -15.82 -10.12
C THR A 82 0.26 -14.44 -10.09
N PHE A 83 0.85 -13.45 -10.77
CA PHE A 83 0.27 -12.13 -10.91
C PHE A 83 -1.08 -12.18 -11.63
N LEU A 84 -1.16 -12.92 -12.73
CA LEU A 84 -2.39 -13.06 -13.53
C LEU A 84 -3.51 -13.75 -12.74
N ASP A 85 -3.21 -14.75 -11.93
CA ASP A 85 -4.17 -15.42 -11.04
C ASP A 85 -4.81 -14.42 -10.05
N VAL A 86 -4.05 -13.43 -9.57
CA VAL A 86 -4.54 -12.42 -8.63
C VAL A 86 -5.41 -11.36 -9.32
N VAL A 87 -5.03 -10.92 -10.52
CA VAL A 87 -5.68 -9.76 -11.19
C VAL A 87 -6.82 -10.13 -12.14
N LEU A 88 -6.93 -11.40 -12.54
CA LEU A 88 -8.00 -11.90 -13.41
C LEU A 88 -9.01 -12.77 -12.66
N PRO A 89 -10.27 -12.84 -13.15
CA PRO A 89 -11.22 -13.80 -12.59
C PRO A 89 -10.74 -15.24 -12.82
N GLY A 90 -10.78 -16.07 -11.76
CA GLY A 90 -10.38 -17.49 -11.81
C GLY A 90 -10.88 -18.25 -13.05
N PRO A 91 -12.19 -18.20 -13.41
CA PRO A 91 -12.70 -18.90 -14.59
C PRO A 91 -12.04 -18.48 -15.92
N VAL A 92 -11.57 -17.25 -16.03
CA VAL A 92 -10.86 -16.76 -17.23
C VAL A 92 -9.46 -17.36 -17.30
N VAL A 93 -8.78 -17.43 -16.15
CA VAL A 93 -7.43 -18.00 -16.08
C VAL A 93 -7.46 -19.52 -16.23
N ASP A 94 -8.40 -20.20 -15.57
CA ASP A 94 -8.59 -21.64 -15.66
C ASP A 94 -8.88 -22.08 -17.11
N ASP A 95 -9.76 -21.36 -17.82
CA ASP A 95 -10.05 -21.61 -19.23
C ASP A 95 -8.82 -21.38 -20.13
N ALA A 96 -8.04 -20.33 -19.86
CA ALA A 96 -6.81 -20.06 -20.59
C ALA A 96 -5.75 -21.14 -20.34
N ARG A 97 -5.53 -21.56 -19.08
CA ARG A 97 -4.63 -22.67 -18.74
C ARG A 97 -5.07 -23.97 -19.39
N ALA A 98 -6.36 -24.28 -19.40
CA ALA A 98 -6.91 -25.47 -20.05
C ALA A 98 -6.72 -25.49 -21.58
N LYS A 99 -6.67 -24.30 -22.20
CA LYS A 99 -6.44 -24.14 -23.65
C LYS A 99 -4.97 -23.98 -24.02
N ALA A 100 -4.09 -23.72 -23.04
CA ALA A 100 -2.66 -23.60 -23.28
C ALA A 100 -2.11 -24.96 -23.72
N ALA A 101 -1.42 -24.97 -24.87
CA ALA A 101 -0.71 -26.14 -25.35
C ALA A 101 0.67 -26.23 -24.68
N ALA A 102 1.35 -27.38 -24.77
CA ALA A 102 2.67 -27.60 -24.19
C ALA A 102 3.76 -26.61 -24.66
N SER A 103 3.52 -25.88 -25.75
CA SER A 103 4.43 -24.90 -26.34
C SER A 103 3.99 -23.45 -26.16
N ARG A 104 2.92 -23.16 -25.39
CA ARG A 104 2.43 -21.79 -25.16
C ARG A 104 2.40 -21.47 -23.68
N THR A 105 2.88 -20.28 -23.33
CA THR A 105 2.73 -19.75 -21.98
C THR A 105 1.28 -19.28 -21.74
N LEU A 106 0.90 -19.09 -20.47
CA LEU A 106 -0.42 -18.55 -20.13
C LEU A 106 -0.61 -17.14 -20.73
N VAL A 107 0.43 -16.31 -20.69
CA VAL A 107 0.46 -14.97 -21.28
C VAL A 107 0.11 -15.03 -22.78
N GLU A 108 0.76 -15.90 -23.53
CA GLU A 108 0.51 -16.08 -24.97
C GLU A 108 -0.91 -16.58 -25.24
N GLN A 109 -1.41 -17.50 -24.42
CA GLN A 109 -2.76 -18.02 -24.58
C GLN A 109 -3.83 -16.97 -24.25
N LEU A 110 -3.63 -16.16 -23.21
CA LEU A 110 -4.49 -15.04 -22.86
C LEU A 110 -4.50 -13.97 -23.94
N GLU A 111 -3.35 -13.66 -24.53
CA GLU A 111 -3.30 -12.77 -25.70
C GLU A 111 -4.14 -13.29 -26.85
N GLN A 112 -4.02 -14.57 -27.19
CA GLN A 112 -4.79 -15.18 -28.26
C GLN A 112 -6.28 -15.11 -27.96
N THR A 113 -6.68 -15.45 -26.74
CA THR A 113 -8.09 -15.36 -26.29
C THR A 113 -8.61 -13.92 -26.44
N ALA A 114 -7.84 -12.92 -26.00
CA ALA A 114 -8.22 -11.51 -26.10
C ALA A 114 -8.27 -10.97 -27.53
N ARG A 115 -7.55 -11.58 -28.48
CA ARG A 115 -7.62 -11.28 -29.92
C ARG A 115 -8.83 -11.95 -30.59
N ALA A 116 -9.20 -13.16 -30.16
CA ALA A 116 -10.31 -13.92 -30.71
C ALA A 116 -11.69 -13.38 -30.27
N LEU A 117 -11.78 -12.82 -29.06
CA LEU A 117 -13.01 -12.23 -28.54
C LEU A 117 -13.31 -10.85 -29.15
N PRO A 118 -14.60 -10.48 -29.29
CA PRO A 118 -14.98 -9.13 -29.72
C PRO A 118 -14.37 -8.05 -28.81
N ARG A 119 -14.01 -6.89 -29.40
CA ARG A 119 -13.41 -5.77 -28.65
C ARG A 119 -14.26 -5.29 -27.46
N GLU A 120 -15.58 -5.38 -27.57
CA GLU A 120 -16.51 -4.98 -26.52
C GLU A 120 -16.69 -6.01 -25.41
N HIS A 121 -16.20 -7.24 -25.60
CA HIS A 121 -16.36 -8.33 -24.63
C HIS A 121 -15.67 -8.00 -23.31
N GLY A 122 -16.38 -8.17 -22.19
CA GLY A 122 -15.89 -7.82 -20.85
C GLY A 122 -14.57 -8.50 -20.51
N ASP A 123 -14.46 -9.81 -20.78
CA ASP A 123 -13.22 -10.54 -20.47
C ASP A 123 -12.05 -10.17 -21.37
N ALA A 124 -12.29 -9.82 -22.65
CA ALA A 124 -11.23 -9.33 -23.52
C ALA A 124 -10.64 -8.01 -22.98
N LYS A 125 -11.49 -7.13 -22.42
CA LYS A 125 -11.05 -5.88 -21.77
C LYS A 125 -10.25 -6.17 -20.50
N LYS A 126 -10.70 -7.10 -19.65
CA LYS A 126 -10.00 -7.51 -18.42
C LYS A 126 -8.62 -8.11 -18.73
N ILE A 127 -8.56 -9.04 -19.68
CA ILE A 127 -7.31 -9.70 -20.10
C ILE A 127 -6.32 -8.67 -20.63
N LYS A 128 -6.74 -7.79 -21.56
CA LYS A 128 -5.85 -6.74 -22.09
C LYS A 128 -5.32 -5.83 -20.99
N ARG A 129 -6.19 -5.41 -20.06
CA ARG A 129 -5.78 -4.58 -18.93
C ARG A 129 -4.75 -5.30 -18.06
N ALA A 130 -4.99 -6.55 -17.69
CA ALA A 130 -4.08 -7.34 -16.88
C ALA A 130 -2.70 -7.51 -17.55
N LEU A 131 -2.68 -7.89 -18.83
CA LEU A 131 -1.44 -8.05 -19.59
C LEU A 131 -0.66 -6.74 -19.73
N TYR A 132 -1.34 -5.60 -19.91
CA TYR A 132 -0.67 -4.30 -20.00
C TYR A 132 -0.13 -3.86 -18.65
N THR A 133 -0.88 -4.10 -17.56
CA THR A 133 -0.40 -3.84 -16.20
C THR A 133 0.83 -4.70 -15.89
N LEU A 134 0.81 -6.00 -16.18
CA LEU A 134 1.93 -6.92 -15.97
C LEU A 134 3.20 -6.39 -16.65
N ARG A 135 3.08 -5.93 -17.90
CA ARG A 135 4.24 -5.39 -18.65
C ARG A 135 4.75 -4.06 -18.12
N ASN A 136 3.85 -3.20 -17.65
CA ASN A 136 4.24 -1.93 -17.03
C ASN A 136 5.05 -2.14 -15.75
N LEU A 137 4.88 -3.26 -15.03
CA LEU A 137 5.61 -3.53 -13.78
C LEU A 137 7.13 -3.42 -13.94
N ALA A 138 7.68 -3.85 -15.09
CA ALA A 138 9.11 -3.75 -15.35
C ALA A 138 9.62 -2.30 -15.33
N ALA A 139 8.80 -1.35 -15.79
CA ALA A 139 9.12 0.08 -15.74
C ALA A 139 9.04 0.64 -14.32
N LEU A 140 8.10 0.17 -13.50
CA LEU A 140 8.03 0.54 -12.07
C LEU A 140 9.30 0.08 -11.34
N GLY A 141 9.70 -1.19 -11.51
CA GLY A 141 10.90 -1.74 -10.86
C GLY A 141 12.21 -1.02 -11.24
N ARG A 142 12.27 -0.39 -12.42
CA ARG A 142 13.42 0.43 -12.84
C ARG A 142 13.40 1.86 -12.30
N ARG A 143 12.21 2.40 -11.96
CA ARG A 143 12.08 3.81 -11.53
C ARG A 143 12.23 3.99 -10.04
N HIS A 144 11.84 3.02 -9.24
CA HIS A 144 11.98 3.11 -7.79
C HIS A 144 13.36 2.63 -7.31
N THR A 145 13.79 3.15 -6.17
CA THR A 145 15.05 2.78 -5.51
C THR A 145 14.85 2.16 -4.13
N SER A 146 13.63 2.23 -3.57
CA SER A 146 13.27 1.64 -2.29
C SER A 146 11.99 0.82 -2.39
N LEU A 147 11.94 -0.28 -1.61
CA LEU A 147 10.77 -1.15 -1.55
C LEU A 147 9.53 -0.38 -1.07
N ALA A 148 9.68 0.50 -0.07
CA ALA A 148 8.58 1.29 0.46
C ALA A 148 7.90 2.15 -0.61
N THR A 149 8.67 2.92 -1.39
CA THR A 149 8.12 3.76 -2.47
C THR A 149 7.53 2.94 -3.61
N LEU A 150 8.13 1.78 -3.91
CA LEU A 150 7.60 0.88 -4.95
C LEU A 150 6.27 0.25 -4.52
N VAL A 151 6.15 -0.16 -3.26
CA VAL A 151 4.90 -0.71 -2.72
C VAL A 151 3.82 0.37 -2.69
N ASP A 152 4.16 1.62 -2.33
CA ASP A 152 3.22 2.74 -2.44
C ASP A 152 2.76 2.96 -3.89
N GLU A 153 3.67 2.86 -4.86
CA GLU A 153 3.34 2.95 -6.29
C GLU A 153 2.41 1.81 -6.72
N ILE A 154 2.69 0.57 -6.31
CA ILE A 154 1.87 -0.62 -6.58
C ILE A 154 0.48 -0.46 -5.96
N LEU A 155 0.38 -0.06 -4.70
CA LEU A 155 -0.88 0.13 -3.97
C LEU A 155 -1.71 1.31 -4.50
N SER A 156 -1.08 2.28 -5.14
CA SER A 156 -1.78 3.41 -5.76
C SER A 156 -2.46 3.05 -7.09
N HIS A 157 -2.13 1.90 -7.68
CA HIS A 157 -2.84 1.37 -8.84
C HIS A 157 -4.11 0.64 -8.41
N ARG A 158 -5.19 0.79 -9.20
CA ARG A 158 -6.40 -0.04 -9.02
C ARG A 158 -6.11 -1.49 -9.39
N VAL A 159 -6.32 -2.37 -8.43
CA VAL A 159 -6.07 -3.81 -8.56
C VAL A 159 -7.36 -4.60 -8.58
N GLY A 160 -7.57 -5.38 -9.64
CA GLY A 160 -8.66 -6.36 -9.67
C GLY A 160 -10.02 -5.74 -9.37
N VAL A 161 -10.79 -6.40 -8.50
CA VAL A 161 -12.16 -6.02 -8.12
C VAL A 161 -12.20 -5.20 -6.82
N TYR A 162 -11.16 -5.27 -6.00
CA TYR A 162 -11.17 -4.65 -4.67
C TYR A 162 -10.96 -3.15 -4.77
N ARG A 163 -11.81 -2.38 -4.06
CA ARG A 163 -11.64 -0.95 -3.84
C ARG A 163 -11.73 -0.68 -2.35
N THR A 164 -10.82 0.14 -1.85
CA THR A 164 -10.93 0.64 -0.49
C THR A 164 -12.06 1.66 -0.39
N THR A 165 -12.59 1.88 0.81
CA THR A 165 -13.65 2.85 1.05
C THR A 165 -13.28 4.27 0.59
N LEU A 166 -12.01 4.68 0.75
CA LEU A 166 -11.56 5.98 0.28
C LEU A 166 -11.44 6.04 -1.25
N GLU A 167 -11.03 4.96 -1.92
CA GLU A 167 -10.99 4.93 -3.38
C GLU A 167 -12.37 5.02 -4.03
N GLU A 168 -13.38 4.38 -3.44
CA GLU A 168 -14.77 4.46 -3.91
C GLU A 168 -15.31 5.89 -3.85
N HIS A 169 -14.86 6.66 -2.87
CA HIS A 169 -15.33 8.02 -2.60
C HIS A 169 -14.31 9.10 -2.98
N HIS A 170 -13.24 8.75 -3.70
CA HIS A 170 -12.12 9.67 -3.93
C HIS A 170 -12.56 11.00 -4.57
N ASP A 171 -13.56 11.01 -5.46
CA ASP A 171 -14.06 12.24 -6.09
C ASP A 171 -14.69 13.22 -5.07
N ALA A 172 -15.18 12.73 -3.93
CA ALA A 172 -15.76 13.54 -2.86
C ALA A 172 -14.76 13.97 -1.78
N LEU A 173 -13.51 13.50 -1.84
CA LEU A 173 -12.45 13.86 -0.88
C LEU A 173 -11.62 15.03 -1.43
N THR A 174 -11.15 15.93 -0.58
CA THR A 174 -10.22 16.99 -0.99
C THR A 174 -8.77 16.51 -0.93
N ASP A 175 -7.90 17.01 -1.83
CA ASP A 175 -6.46 16.74 -1.77
C ASP A 175 -5.88 17.34 -0.47
N PRO A 176 -5.18 16.56 0.38
CA PRO A 176 -4.48 17.09 1.55
C PRO A 176 -3.59 18.31 1.24
N ALA A 177 -2.93 18.35 0.09
CA ALA A 177 -2.05 19.48 -0.25
C ALA A 177 -2.79 20.73 -0.77
N ALA A 178 -4.11 20.67 -0.95
CA ALA A 178 -4.90 21.85 -1.31
C ALA A 178 -5.18 22.77 -0.12
N HIS A 179 -4.83 22.34 1.11
CA HIS A 179 -5.09 23.08 2.34
C HIS A 179 -3.79 23.53 2.99
N ASP A 180 -3.55 24.84 3.04
CA ASP A 180 -2.33 25.41 3.64
C ASP A 180 -2.15 25.00 5.11
N GLU A 181 -3.25 24.88 5.85
CA GLU A 181 -3.24 24.38 7.24
C GLU A 181 -2.74 22.94 7.35
N VAL A 182 -3.17 22.07 6.44
CA VAL A 182 -2.74 20.67 6.39
C VAL A 182 -1.26 20.58 6.00
N VAL A 183 -0.80 21.40 5.06
CA VAL A 183 0.61 21.44 4.63
C VAL A 183 1.52 21.84 5.80
N ARG A 184 1.15 22.86 6.58
CA ARG A 184 1.89 23.26 7.78
C ARG A 184 1.90 22.16 8.84
N LEU A 185 0.74 21.56 9.13
CA LEU A 185 0.66 20.45 10.08
C LEU A 185 1.52 19.26 9.65
N ALA A 186 1.52 18.89 8.36
CA ALA A 186 2.33 17.79 7.85
C ALA A 186 3.84 18.07 8.00
N ALA A 187 4.27 19.32 7.79
CA ALA A 187 5.64 19.74 8.05
C ALA A 187 6.01 19.59 9.54
N THR A 188 5.10 19.97 10.44
CA THR A 188 5.26 19.73 11.88
C THR A 188 5.36 18.23 12.19
N LEU A 189 4.48 17.39 11.64
CA LEU A 189 4.55 15.93 11.85
C LEU A 189 5.92 15.38 11.43
N SER A 190 6.43 15.85 10.29
CA SER A 190 7.73 15.46 9.76
C SER A 190 8.89 15.89 10.67
N GLU A 191 8.87 17.13 11.16
CA GLU A 191 9.86 17.63 12.11
C GLU A 191 9.82 16.86 13.43
N ALA A 192 8.63 16.64 13.98
CA ALA A 192 8.40 15.88 15.21
C ALA A 192 8.94 14.43 15.09
N ALA A 193 8.63 13.75 13.98
CA ALA A 193 9.13 12.39 13.73
C ALA A 193 10.66 12.35 13.59
N THR A 194 11.24 13.29 12.85
CA THR A 194 12.69 13.33 12.60
C THR A 194 13.49 13.68 13.85
N SER A 195 13.02 14.66 14.62
CA SER A 195 13.66 15.13 15.85
C SER A 195 13.31 14.28 17.08
N ARG A 196 12.41 13.30 16.93
CA ARG A 196 11.81 12.51 18.03
C ARG A 196 11.20 13.39 19.12
N ARG A 197 10.71 14.58 18.74
CA ARG A 197 10.03 15.50 19.64
C ARG A 197 8.53 15.19 19.62
N PRO A 198 7.86 15.12 20.78
CA PRO A 198 6.44 14.86 20.82
C PRO A 198 5.61 16.07 20.41
N ILE A 199 4.44 15.80 19.82
CA ILE A 199 3.38 16.80 19.61
C ILE A 199 2.49 16.83 20.84
N VAL A 200 2.08 18.02 21.28
CA VAL A 200 1.15 18.19 22.40
C VAL A 200 -0.25 18.48 21.86
N LEU A 201 -1.19 17.57 22.10
CA LEU A 201 -2.60 17.80 21.79
C LEU A 201 -3.31 18.49 22.95
N PRO A 202 -4.14 19.51 22.71
CA PRO A 202 -5.01 20.08 23.74
C PRO A 202 -6.06 19.06 24.21
N ARG A 203 -6.74 19.35 25.32
CA ARG A 203 -7.93 18.60 25.73
C ARG A 203 -9.10 18.90 24.80
N LEU A 204 -9.69 17.85 24.23
CA LEU A 204 -10.70 17.92 23.17
C LEU A 204 -11.93 17.06 23.49
N GLY A 205 -12.24 16.93 24.78
CA GLY A 205 -13.43 16.19 25.24
C GLY A 205 -13.38 14.70 24.90
N GLY A 206 -12.19 14.11 24.81
CA GLY A 206 -11.95 12.70 24.50
C GLY A 206 -11.41 12.47 23.09
N ALA A 207 -11.67 13.38 22.13
CA ALA A 207 -11.16 13.23 20.77
C ALA A 207 -9.62 13.17 20.72
N GLU A 208 -8.93 13.83 21.66
CA GLU A 208 -7.47 13.81 21.79
C GLU A 208 -6.90 12.40 22.00
N ILE A 209 -7.65 11.50 22.64
CA ILE A 209 -7.23 10.11 22.85
C ILE A 209 -7.16 9.38 21.51
N ALA A 210 -8.20 9.50 20.69
CA ALA A 210 -8.23 8.87 19.39
C ALA A 210 -7.17 9.46 18.44
N LEU A 211 -6.96 10.78 18.49
CA LEU A 211 -5.92 11.47 17.71
C LEU A 211 -4.51 11.06 18.14
N LYS A 212 -4.28 10.84 19.44
CA LYS A 212 -3.02 10.27 19.96
C LYS A 212 -2.74 8.90 19.36
N GLY A 213 -3.73 8.00 19.35
CA GLY A 213 -3.61 6.68 18.73
C GLY A 213 -3.32 6.77 17.23
N MET A 214 -4.06 7.61 16.52
CA MET A 214 -3.86 7.85 15.08
C MET A 214 -2.44 8.33 14.74
N LEU A 215 -1.93 9.30 15.49
CA LEU A 215 -0.59 9.85 15.26
C LEU A 215 0.52 8.86 15.65
N ALA A 216 0.29 8.04 16.68
CA ALA A 216 1.23 6.99 17.07
C ALA A 216 1.41 5.93 15.97
N GLU A 217 0.34 5.53 15.27
CA GLU A 217 0.41 4.61 14.13
C GLU A 217 1.23 5.17 12.96
N VAL A 218 1.28 6.51 12.82
CA VAL A 218 2.18 7.17 11.87
C VAL A 218 3.59 7.44 12.43
N GLY A 219 3.94 6.90 13.59
CA GLY A 219 5.27 7.01 14.19
C GLY A 219 5.56 8.37 14.81
N VAL A 220 4.52 9.15 15.13
CA VAL A 220 4.65 10.45 15.77
C VAL A 220 4.32 10.30 17.26
N ALA A 221 5.27 10.66 18.12
CA ALA A 221 5.03 10.66 19.56
C ALA A 221 4.09 11.81 19.95
N VAL A 222 3.12 11.52 20.82
CA VAL A 222 2.11 12.50 21.23
C VAL A 222 1.97 12.54 22.75
N LEU A 223 1.95 13.75 23.28
CA LEU A 223 1.58 14.09 24.65
C LEU A 223 0.20 14.77 24.63
N ILE A 224 -0.55 14.63 25.71
CA ILE A 224 -1.80 15.37 25.92
C ILE A 224 -1.50 16.49 26.92
N ASP A 225 -1.98 17.69 26.63
CA ASP A 225 -1.78 18.84 27.51
C ASP A 225 -2.42 18.58 28.88
N CYS A 226 -1.60 18.71 29.92
CA CYS A 226 -1.96 18.47 31.31
C CYS A 226 -1.83 19.79 32.06
N ASP A 227 -2.90 20.26 32.73
CA ASP A 227 -2.87 21.46 33.58
C ASP A 227 -1.86 21.38 34.74
N ASP A 228 -1.22 20.23 34.98
CA ASP A 228 -0.23 20.01 36.02
C ASP A 228 1.12 19.60 35.42
N LYS A 229 2.01 20.60 35.26
CA LYS A 229 3.37 20.49 34.68
C LYS A 229 4.30 19.51 35.42
N SER A 230 3.88 18.91 36.53
CA SER A 230 4.74 18.13 37.43
C SER A 230 4.73 16.61 37.21
N ARG A 231 3.74 16.04 36.50
CA ARG A 231 3.55 14.56 36.46
C ARG A 231 4.05 13.85 35.20
N SER A 232 4.25 14.55 34.08
CA SER A 232 4.50 13.89 32.77
C SER A 232 5.96 13.49 32.52
N LEU A 233 6.95 14.24 33.05
CA LEU A 233 8.37 13.95 32.81
C LEU A 233 8.90 12.75 33.63
N ALA A 234 8.27 12.43 34.77
CA ALA A 234 8.68 11.31 35.62
C ALA A 234 8.25 9.94 35.06
N SER A 235 7.21 9.87 34.21
CA SER A 235 6.71 8.60 33.66
C SER A 235 7.54 8.08 32.47
N LEU A 236 8.35 8.94 31.84
CA LEU A 236 9.19 8.60 30.68
C LEU A 236 10.63 8.18 31.00
N GLY A 237 11.01 8.09 32.29
CA GLY A 237 12.36 7.63 32.67
C GLY A 237 13.50 8.57 32.28
N MET A 238 13.20 9.84 32.00
CA MET A 238 14.18 10.89 31.72
C MET A 238 14.49 11.62 33.02
N THR A 239 15.53 11.17 33.75
CA THR A 239 16.08 11.94 34.88
C THR A 239 16.89 13.09 34.32
N ALA A 240 16.26 14.24 34.11
CA ALA A 240 16.98 15.50 34.03
C ALA A 240 16.94 16.13 35.43
N GLU A 241 18.05 16.07 36.15
CA GLU A 241 18.30 16.98 37.26
C GLU A 241 18.26 18.40 36.68
N CYS A 242 17.18 19.13 36.96
CA CYS A 242 16.95 20.45 36.41
C CYS A 242 17.32 21.50 37.46
N HIS A 243 18.48 22.13 37.28
CA HIS A 243 18.87 23.33 38.02
C HIS A 243 18.09 24.55 37.50
N PRO A 244 17.56 25.40 38.39
CA PRO A 244 16.69 26.51 38.00
C PRO A 244 17.52 27.75 37.69
N GLU A 245 18.19 27.81 36.53
CA GLU A 245 18.74 29.10 36.03
C GLU A 245 19.00 29.19 34.52
N GLU A 246 18.63 28.18 33.72
CA GLU A 246 18.69 28.25 32.24
C GLU A 246 17.27 28.31 31.66
N ARG A 247 16.69 29.52 31.64
CA ARG A 247 15.50 29.86 30.84
C ARG A 247 15.87 30.92 29.82
N SER A 248 16.31 30.49 28.65
CA SER A 248 16.28 31.31 27.43
C SER A 248 16.43 30.41 26.20
N ASP A 249 15.35 30.34 25.44
CA ASP A 249 15.21 29.88 24.05
C ASP A 249 15.61 28.43 23.68
N GLU A 250 14.77 27.80 22.83
CA GLU A 250 14.85 26.44 22.26
C GLU A 250 14.22 25.29 23.07
N GLY A 251 13.02 24.83 22.64
CA GLY A 251 12.51 23.49 23.03
C GLY A 251 11.01 23.34 23.33
N SER A 252 10.10 24.21 22.86
CA SER A 252 8.67 24.04 23.12
C SER A 252 8.04 22.94 22.25
N ALA A 253 7.33 22.00 22.87
CA ALA A 253 6.47 21.05 22.17
C ALA A 253 5.44 21.76 21.27
N PHE A 254 5.13 21.18 20.11
CA PHE A 254 4.19 21.78 19.16
C PHE A 254 2.76 21.55 19.62
N VAL A 255 1.97 22.63 19.73
CA VAL A 255 0.54 22.57 20.02
C VAL A 255 -0.22 22.88 18.73
N PRO A 256 -0.97 21.93 18.15
CA PRO A 256 -1.88 22.24 17.04
C PRO A 256 -2.93 23.24 17.51
N GLY A 257 -2.79 24.51 17.12
CA GLY A 257 -3.65 25.62 17.53
C GLY A 257 -4.73 25.98 16.50
N ASP A 258 -5.18 27.23 16.54
CA ASP A 258 -6.24 27.87 15.71
C ASP A 258 -6.11 27.68 14.18
N GLU A 259 -5.04 27.06 13.72
CA GLU A 259 -4.72 26.80 12.32
C GLU A 259 -5.56 25.70 11.68
N ALA A 260 -6.29 24.86 12.43
CA ALA A 260 -7.11 23.75 11.89
C ALA A 260 -8.63 24.05 11.91
N ARG A 261 -9.02 25.32 11.96
CA ARG A 261 -10.43 25.72 12.13
C ARG A 261 -11.31 25.41 10.92
N ALA A 262 -10.74 25.38 9.71
CA ALA A 262 -11.56 25.22 8.50
C ALA A 262 -12.10 23.79 8.37
N LEU A 263 -11.24 22.78 8.59
CA LEU A 263 -11.62 21.37 8.50
C LEU A 263 -12.01 20.73 9.84
N GLY A 264 -11.68 21.39 10.95
CA GLY A 264 -11.67 20.77 12.27
C GLY A 264 -10.41 19.91 12.48
N LEU A 265 -9.89 19.92 13.71
CA LEU A 265 -8.60 19.31 14.02
C LEU A 265 -8.51 17.80 13.67
N PRO A 266 -9.56 16.96 13.87
CA PRO A 266 -9.48 15.56 13.49
C PRO A 266 -9.21 15.32 12.01
N LEU A 267 -9.94 16.03 11.14
CA LEU A 267 -9.80 15.90 9.70
C LEU A 267 -8.46 16.52 9.23
N ALA A 268 -8.08 17.67 9.78
CA ALA A 268 -6.82 18.33 9.47
C ALA A 268 -5.61 17.44 9.82
N LEU A 269 -5.59 16.79 10.99
CA LEU A 269 -4.53 15.87 11.39
C LEU A 269 -4.50 14.59 10.56
N PHE A 270 -5.66 14.03 10.20
CA PHE A 270 -5.71 12.87 9.31
C PHE A 270 -5.12 13.20 7.93
N LYS A 271 -5.54 14.31 7.32
CA LYS A 271 -4.97 14.78 6.05
C LYS A 271 -3.49 15.12 6.16
N ALA A 272 -3.07 15.69 7.29
CA ALA A 272 -1.65 15.98 7.54
C ALA A 272 -0.84 14.68 7.64
N ALA A 273 -1.38 13.64 8.29
CA ALA A 273 -0.79 12.32 8.34
C ALA A 273 -0.70 11.69 6.93
N GLN A 274 -1.74 11.82 6.10
CA GLN A 274 -1.72 11.38 4.70
C GLN A 274 -0.58 12.05 3.93
N LEU A 275 -0.47 13.38 4.02
CA LEU A 275 0.56 14.15 3.34
C LEU A 275 1.97 13.85 3.89
N PHE A 276 2.10 13.68 5.20
CA PHE A 276 3.36 13.30 5.85
C PHE A 276 3.83 11.92 5.38
N ARG A 277 2.96 10.92 5.36
CA ARG A 277 3.30 9.56 4.91
C ARG A 277 3.54 9.48 3.40
N MET A 278 2.80 10.25 2.62
CA MET A 278 2.95 10.31 1.16
C MET A 278 3.95 11.37 0.69
N GLY A 279 4.63 12.10 1.60
CA GLY A 279 5.53 13.20 1.22
C GLY A 279 6.75 12.75 0.39
N SER A 280 7.15 11.49 0.56
CA SER A 280 8.18 10.82 -0.24
C SER A 280 7.64 10.19 -1.53
N PHE A 281 6.33 10.06 -1.67
CA PHE A 281 5.69 9.53 -2.87
C PHE A 281 5.56 10.64 -3.90
N ARG A 282 6.56 10.72 -4.78
CA ARG A 282 6.65 11.72 -5.83
C ARG A 282 6.47 11.05 -7.19
N ASN A 283 6.33 11.89 -8.22
CA ASN A 283 6.37 11.42 -9.58
C ASN A 283 7.80 10.92 -9.88
N GLU A 284 8.01 9.60 -9.86
CA GLU A 284 9.29 8.99 -10.21
C GLU A 284 9.47 8.89 -11.74
N PHE A 285 8.39 8.99 -12.51
CA PHE A 285 8.41 9.00 -13.98
C PHE A 285 8.70 10.40 -14.53
N ARG A 286 9.85 10.96 -14.15
CA ARG A 286 10.32 12.29 -14.60
C ARG A 286 11.36 12.26 -15.70
N ASP A 287 12.02 11.13 -15.85
CA ASP A 287 12.94 10.87 -16.96
C ASP A 287 12.39 9.73 -17.80
N PHE A 288 12.13 9.97 -19.06
CA PHE A 288 11.66 8.95 -20.01
C PHE A 288 11.77 9.48 -21.44
N THR A 289 11.53 8.61 -22.41
CA THR A 289 11.38 9.02 -23.81
C THR A 289 9.97 8.66 -24.26
N ALA A 290 9.12 9.66 -24.53
CA ALA A 290 7.85 9.44 -25.19
C ALA A 290 8.10 9.15 -26.67
N ILE A 291 7.48 8.12 -27.22
CA ILE A 291 7.60 7.77 -28.62
C ILE A 291 6.23 7.68 -29.27
N ASP A 292 6.21 7.92 -30.58
CA ASP A 292 5.07 7.69 -31.45
C ASP A 292 5.58 7.30 -32.84
N LEU A 293 4.88 6.39 -33.52
CA LEU A 293 5.25 5.85 -34.81
C LEU A 293 4.10 5.98 -35.79
N GLU A 294 4.38 6.55 -36.97
CA GLU A 294 3.46 6.47 -38.11
C GLU A 294 3.86 5.35 -39.04
N THR A 295 2.87 4.67 -39.61
CA THR A 295 3.09 3.41 -40.31
C THR A 295 2.33 3.28 -41.63
N THR A 296 2.76 2.34 -42.48
CA THR A 296 2.09 2.04 -43.75
C THR A 296 0.72 1.37 -43.60
N ASP A 297 0.47 0.70 -42.47
CA ASP A 297 -0.76 -0.05 -42.15
C ASP A 297 -0.98 -0.08 -40.62
N THR A 298 -2.19 -0.41 -40.19
CA THR A 298 -2.59 -0.64 -38.78
C THR A 298 -2.38 -2.08 -38.31
N ASN A 299 -2.06 -3.01 -39.21
CA ASN A 299 -1.74 -4.39 -38.88
C ASN A 299 -0.25 -4.55 -38.58
N VAL A 300 0.10 -4.78 -37.32
CA VAL A 300 1.48 -5.00 -36.85
C VAL A 300 2.26 -6.01 -37.69
N ALA A 301 1.62 -7.05 -38.23
CA ALA A 301 2.31 -8.09 -39.01
C ALA A 301 2.78 -7.62 -40.39
N ALA A 302 2.11 -6.63 -40.98
CA ALA A 302 2.38 -6.13 -42.33
C ALA A 302 2.91 -4.69 -42.37
N ALA A 303 2.64 -3.91 -41.33
CA ALA A 303 2.99 -2.49 -41.24
C ALA A 303 4.51 -2.26 -41.35
N GLU A 304 4.91 -1.16 -41.95
CA GLU A 304 6.28 -0.65 -41.89
C GLU A 304 6.25 0.77 -41.36
N ILE A 305 7.35 1.21 -40.75
CA ILE A 305 7.45 2.54 -40.15
C ILE A 305 7.75 3.56 -41.25
N VAL A 306 7.02 4.69 -41.24
CA VAL A 306 7.19 5.81 -42.17
C VAL A 306 7.58 7.11 -41.49
N GLU A 307 7.29 7.27 -40.19
CA GLU A 307 7.84 8.33 -39.35
C GLU A 307 8.13 7.76 -37.96
N MET A 308 9.27 8.13 -37.40
CA MET A 308 9.62 7.85 -36.00
C MET A 308 9.78 9.15 -35.26
N ALA A 309 9.05 9.34 -34.18
CA ALA A 309 9.25 10.46 -33.29
C ALA A 309 9.56 10.03 -31.86
N ALA A 310 10.38 10.84 -31.20
CA ALA A 310 10.73 10.66 -29.82
C ALA A 310 10.93 12.02 -29.13
N VAL A 311 10.43 12.14 -27.90
CA VAL A 311 10.60 13.31 -27.04
C VAL A 311 11.19 12.87 -25.71
N ARG A 312 12.42 13.31 -25.42
CA ARG A 312 13.07 13.04 -24.15
C ARG A 312 12.61 14.02 -23.11
N VAL A 313 12.09 13.49 -22.02
CA VAL A 313 11.71 14.24 -20.84
C VAL A 313 12.81 14.09 -19.81
N ARG A 314 13.28 15.21 -19.25
CA ARG A 314 14.24 15.26 -18.15
C ARG A 314 13.71 16.14 -17.04
N ASP A 315 13.75 15.61 -15.81
CA ASP A 315 13.19 16.26 -14.62
C ASP A 315 11.72 16.70 -14.81
N GLY A 316 10.94 15.96 -15.61
CA GLY A 316 9.56 16.28 -15.94
C GLY A 316 9.38 17.40 -16.97
N VAL A 317 10.45 17.76 -17.70
CA VAL A 317 10.40 18.78 -18.75
C VAL A 317 10.85 18.17 -20.09
N PRO A 318 10.08 18.31 -21.18
CA PRO A 318 10.56 17.95 -22.53
C PRO A 318 11.80 18.76 -22.90
N ARG A 319 12.90 18.11 -23.27
CA ARG A 319 14.21 18.76 -23.55
C ARG A 319 14.71 18.55 -24.97
N GLU A 320 14.64 17.32 -25.44
CA GLU A 320 15.20 16.92 -26.73
C GLU A 320 14.11 16.24 -27.55
N GLU A 321 14.16 16.43 -28.85
CA GLU A 321 13.16 15.94 -29.78
C GLU A 321 13.83 15.36 -31.00
N LEU A 322 13.27 14.27 -31.51
CA LEU A 322 13.70 13.60 -32.72
C LEU A 322 12.45 13.30 -33.56
N SER A 323 12.49 13.64 -34.84
CA SER A 323 11.52 13.18 -35.83
C SER A 323 12.26 12.86 -37.12
N ILE A 324 12.05 11.65 -37.63
CA ILE A 324 12.73 11.14 -38.82
C ILE A 324 11.71 10.43 -39.70
N LEU A 325 11.60 10.86 -40.96
CA LEU A 325 10.89 10.10 -41.99
C LEU A 325 11.70 8.87 -42.38
N VAL A 326 10.99 7.76 -42.61
CA VAL A 326 11.56 6.46 -42.93
C VAL A 326 10.97 5.99 -44.25
N ARG A 327 11.82 5.50 -45.15
CA ARG A 327 11.38 4.90 -46.40
C ARG A 327 10.94 3.45 -46.15
N PRO A 328 9.65 3.12 -46.32
CA PRO A 328 9.16 1.75 -46.22
C PRO A 328 9.62 0.93 -47.44
N ARG A 329 9.55 -0.41 -47.33
CA ARG A 329 9.80 -1.34 -48.45
C ARG A 329 8.56 -1.50 -49.33
N GLY A 330 7.36 -1.38 -48.74
CA GLY A 330 6.07 -1.43 -49.43
C GLY A 330 5.39 -0.05 -49.54
N PRO A 331 4.28 0.05 -50.29
CA PRO A 331 3.51 1.28 -50.42
C PRO A 331 2.76 1.63 -49.12
N ILE A 332 2.51 2.92 -48.91
CA ILE A 332 1.64 3.39 -47.81
C ILE A 332 0.17 3.12 -48.17
N ALA A 333 -0.57 2.45 -47.28
CA ALA A 333 -1.98 2.19 -47.52
C ALA A 333 -2.77 3.51 -47.57
N PRO A 334 -3.77 3.67 -48.47
CA PRO A 334 -4.55 4.91 -48.54
C PRO A 334 -5.24 5.31 -47.24
N GLY A 335 -5.55 4.33 -46.38
CA GLY A 335 -6.09 4.58 -45.03
C GLY A 335 -5.08 5.23 -44.09
N ALA A 336 -3.81 4.82 -44.16
CA ALA A 336 -2.73 5.38 -43.36
C ALA A 336 -2.40 6.82 -43.81
N THR A 337 -2.25 7.05 -45.12
CA THR A 337 -2.09 8.41 -45.66
C THR A 337 -3.24 9.35 -45.26
N ARG A 338 -4.49 8.86 -45.18
CA ARG A 338 -5.61 9.68 -44.69
C ARG A 338 -5.52 10.01 -43.20
N ALA A 339 -4.87 9.16 -42.40
CA ALA A 339 -4.70 9.37 -40.97
C ALA A 339 -3.61 10.42 -40.70
N HIS A 340 -2.39 10.18 -41.19
CA HIS A 340 -1.21 10.98 -40.82
C HIS A 340 -0.70 11.92 -41.93
N GLY A 341 -1.30 11.88 -43.13
CA GLY A 341 -0.99 12.79 -44.23
C GLY A 341 0.31 12.51 -44.99
N ILE A 342 1.06 11.46 -44.64
CA ILE A 342 2.32 11.08 -45.30
C ILE A 342 2.00 10.24 -46.53
N THR A 343 2.57 10.63 -47.67
CA THR A 343 2.44 9.96 -48.96
C THR A 343 3.72 9.21 -49.33
N ASP A 344 3.63 8.26 -50.27
CA ASP A 344 4.82 7.57 -50.81
C ASP A 344 5.85 8.55 -51.40
N HIS A 345 5.39 9.70 -51.91
CA HIS A 345 6.26 10.75 -52.44
C HIS A 345 7.10 11.40 -51.33
N ASP A 346 6.53 11.63 -50.15
CA ASP A 346 7.20 12.30 -49.02
C ASP A 346 8.36 11.46 -48.48
N VAL A 347 8.21 10.13 -48.49
CA VAL A 347 9.21 9.18 -47.99
C VAL A 347 10.11 8.58 -49.07
N ALA A 348 9.90 8.91 -50.35
CA ALA A 348 10.65 8.31 -51.47
C ALA A 348 12.17 8.51 -51.36
N ARG A 349 12.59 9.65 -50.81
CA ARG A 349 14.01 10.02 -50.59
C ARG A 349 14.46 9.88 -49.15
N ALA A 350 13.59 9.40 -48.27
CA ALA A 350 13.94 9.17 -46.87
C ALA A 350 14.94 8.01 -46.72
N PRO A 351 15.75 7.99 -45.65
CA PRO A 351 16.59 6.84 -45.31
C PRO A 351 15.74 5.60 -44.99
N SER A 352 16.31 4.40 -45.19
CA SER A 352 15.68 3.15 -44.78
C SER A 352 15.69 2.99 -43.25
N LEU A 353 14.81 2.15 -42.71
CA LEU A 353 14.76 1.86 -41.27
C LEU A 353 16.12 1.43 -40.71
N ASP A 354 16.84 0.54 -41.40
CA ASP A 354 18.16 0.06 -40.98
C ASP A 354 19.20 1.19 -40.81
N ALA A 355 19.04 2.30 -41.56
CA ALA A 355 19.92 3.46 -41.47
C ALA A 355 19.50 4.43 -40.35
N VAL A 356 18.19 4.50 -40.04
CA VAL A 356 17.61 5.38 -39.03
C VAL A 356 17.68 4.78 -37.63
N TRP A 357 17.49 3.46 -37.51
CA TRP A 357 17.36 2.78 -36.23
C TRP A 357 18.53 3.04 -35.26
N PRO A 358 19.82 2.97 -35.66
CA PRO A 358 20.92 3.23 -34.74
C PRO A 358 20.89 4.63 -34.14
N GLN A 359 20.45 5.64 -34.90
CA GLN A 359 20.31 7.01 -34.42
C GLN A 359 19.15 7.12 -33.42
N PHE A 360 18.01 6.50 -33.73
CA PHE A 360 16.82 6.50 -32.87
C PHE A 360 17.09 5.77 -31.55
N GLU A 361 17.73 4.60 -31.61
CA GLU A 361 18.13 3.81 -30.45
C GLU A 361 19.13 4.56 -29.57
N ALA A 362 20.15 5.20 -30.18
CA ALA A 362 21.11 6.02 -29.46
C ALA A 362 20.45 7.24 -28.77
N PHE A 363 19.47 7.86 -29.42
CA PHE A 363 18.71 8.97 -28.85
C PHE A 363 17.91 8.53 -27.62
N CYS A 364 17.20 7.40 -27.71
CA CYS A 364 16.46 6.81 -26.61
C CYS A 364 17.37 6.34 -25.45
N GLY A 365 18.53 5.77 -25.78
CA GLY A 365 19.48 5.24 -24.82
C GLY A 365 18.87 4.15 -23.93
N LYS A 366 19.02 4.29 -22.61
CA LYS A 366 18.47 3.35 -21.61
C LYS A 366 17.15 3.80 -21.01
N ASP A 367 16.53 4.84 -21.59
CA ASP A 367 15.28 5.38 -21.07
C ASP A 367 14.17 4.34 -21.12
N ILE A 368 13.18 4.52 -20.23
CA ILE A 368 11.89 3.86 -20.38
C ILE A 368 11.19 4.52 -21.57
N LEU A 369 10.80 3.70 -22.55
CA LEU A 369 10.03 4.16 -23.69
C LEU A 369 8.55 4.20 -23.32
N VAL A 370 7.96 5.37 -23.43
CA VAL A 370 6.56 5.61 -23.08
C VAL A 370 5.76 5.77 -24.37
N ALA A 371 4.67 5.01 -24.50
CA ALA A 371 3.74 5.11 -25.63
C ALA A 371 2.29 5.11 -25.12
N HIS A 372 1.35 5.56 -25.94
CA HIS A 372 -0.08 5.49 -25.61
C HIS A 372 -0.73 4.37 -26.41
N ASN A 373 -1.19 3.31 -25.73
CA ASN A 373 -1.62 2.05 -26.37
C ASN A 373 -0.46 1.30 -27.07
N GLY A 374 0.78 1.53 -26.63
CA GLY A 374 1.98 0.97 -27.25
C GLY A 374 2.09 -0.54 -27.21
N TYR A 375 1.48 -1.22 -26.22
CA TYR A 375 1.45 -2.70 -26.22
C TYR A 375 0.54 -3.27 -27.27
N HIS A 376 -0.39 -2.48 -27.81
CA HIS A 376 -1.21 -2.90 -28.93
C HIS A 376 -0.46 -2.80 -30.26
N PHE A 377 0.45 -1.83 -30.40
CA PHE A 377 0.97 -1.44 -31.71
C PHE A 377 2.48 -1.15 -31.72
N ASP A 378 2.93 -0.05 -31.11
CA ASP A 378 4.30 0.48 -31.22
C ASP A 378 5.37 -0.51 -30.78
N PHE A 379 5.25 -1.05 -29.56
CA PHE A 379 6.28 -1.93 -29.01
C PHE A 379 6.37 -3.29 -29.74
N PRO A 380 5.24 -3.97 -30.08
CA PRO A 380 5.29 -5.12 -30.98
C PRO A 380 5.94 -4.84 -32.34
N LEU A 381 5.71 -3.65 -32.91
CA LEU A 381 6.28 -3.25 -34.19
C LEU A 381 7.80 -3.05 -34.10
N LEU A 382 8.27 -2.35 -33.06
CA LEU A 382 9.70 -2.18 -32.77
C LEU A 382 10.40 -3.52 -32.55
N ARG A 383 9.78 -4.44 -31.80
CA ARG A 383 10.32 -5.79 -31.61
C ARG A 383 10.45 -6.52 -32.95
N ARG A 384 9.42 -6.49 -33.80
CA ARG A 384 9.41 -7.21 -35.08
C ARG A 384 10.42 -6.64 -36.07
N LEU A 385 10.50 -5.32 -36.19
CA LEU A 385 11.29 -4.67 -37.24
C LEU A 385 12.74 -4.40 -36.81
N CYS A 386 12.98 -4.18 -35.53
CA CYS A 386 14.30 -3.74 -35.03
C CYS A 386 14.94 -4.75 -34.07
N GLY A 387 14.22 -5.82 -33.67
CA GLY A 387 14.68 -6.78 -32.67
C GLY A 387 14.83 -6.18 -31.26
N ALA A 388 14.25 -4.99 -31.02
CA ALA A 388 14.44 -4.24 -29.80
C ALA A 388 13.49 -4.71 -28.68
N GLU A 389 14.04 -4.89 -27.48
CA GLU A 389 13.27 -5.17 -26.25
C GLU A 389 13.56 -4.12 -25.16
N PRO A 390 13.21 -2.84 -25.40
CA PRO A 390 13.42 -1.79 -24.43
C PRO A 390 12.54 -2.01 -23.19
N CYS A 391 12.88 -1.31 -22.10
CA CYS A 391 11.91 -1.16 -21.02
C CYS A 391 10.84 -0.17 -21.47
N THR A 392 9.59 -0.60 -21.39
CA THR A 392 8.44 0.11 -21.96
C THR A 392 7.41 0.41 -20.89
N TYR A 393 6.67 1.49 -21.09
CA TYR A 393 5.48 1.80 -20.30
C TYR A 393 4.35 2.26 -21.23
N ASP A 394 3.21 1.59 -21.15
CA ASP A 394 1.98 2.00 -21.83
C ASP A 394 1.13 2.85 -20.89
N THR A 395 0.78 4.06 -21.33
CA THR A 395 -0.01 5.01 -20.52
C THR A 395 -1.52 4.72 -20.52
N LEU A 396 -2.02 3.89 -21.44
CA LEU A 396 -3.45 3.64 -21.59
C LEU A 396 -4.10 2.95 -20.36
N PRO A 397 -3.47 1.95 -19.70
CA PRO A 397 -3.99 1.39 -18.46
C PRO A 397 -4.16 2.45 -17.38
N LEU A 398 -3.16 3.33 -17.18
CA LEU A 398 -3.20 4.42 -16.21
C LEU A 398 -4.31 5.42 -16.55
N ALA A 399 -4.42 5.84 -17.81
CA ALA A 399 -5.45 6.76 -18.26
C ALA A 399 -6.87 6.22 -18.00
N ARG A 400 -7.12 4.94 -18.30
CA ARG A 400 -8.41 4.27 -18.02
C ARG A 400 -8.66 4.05 -16.54
N GLU A 401 -7.60 3.99 -15.75
CA GLU A 401 -7.71 3.87 -14.31
C GLU A 401 -8.21 5.17 -13.67
N LEU A 402 -7.59 6.28 -14.06
CA LEU A 402 -7.86 7.61 -13.50
C LEU A 402 -9.10 8.27 -14.10
N HIS A 403 -9.59 7.80 -15.24
CA HIS A 403 -10.68 8.43 -15.97
C HIS A 403 -11.72 7.43 -16.46
N SER A 404 -13.00 7.78 -16.25
CA SER A 404 -14.16 7.01 -16.70
C SER A 404 -14.60 7.32 -18.15
N GLY A 405 -14.11 8.42 -18.72
CA GLY A 405 -14.42 8.87 -20.08
C GLY A 405 -13.54 8.24 -21.15
N SER A 406 -13.48 8.90 -22.30
CA SER A 406 -12.58 8.47 -23.37
C SER A 406 -11.11 8.62 -22.94
N ALA A 407 -10.35 7.55 -23.09
CA ALA A 407 -8.92 7.50 -22.81
C ALA A 407 -8.08 7.61 -24.09
N LYS A 408 -8.56 8.35 -25.10
CA LYS A 408 -7.76 8.67 -26.29
C LYS A 408 -6.84 9.85 -25.99
N LEU A 409 -5.66 9.89 -26.59
CA LEU A 409 -4.67 10.94 -26.37
C LEU A 409 -5.23 12.35 -26.63
N GLU A 410 -5.93 12.56 -27.74
CA GLU A 410 -6.60 13.83 -28.10
C GLU A 410 -7.56 14.34 -27.01
N HIS A 411 -8.36 13.44 -26.43
CA HIS A 411 -9.34 13.78 -25.40
C HIS A 411 -8.67 14.05 -24.05
N LEU A 412 -7.60 13.31 -23.74
CA LEU A 412 -6.81 13.55 -22.54
C LEU A 412 -6.09 14.90 -22.62
N ALA A 413 -5.50 15.22 -23.78
CA ALA A 413 -4.85 16.51 -24.03
C ALA A 413 -5.83 17.68 -23.81
N SER A 414 -7.01 17.62 -24.43
CA SER A 414 -8.07 18.62 -24.24
C SER A 414 -8.47 18.77 -22.77
N ARG A 415 -8.63 17.65 -22.05
CA ARG A 415 -8.98 17.67 -20.62
C ARG A 415 -7.95 18.37 -19.75
N PHE A 416 -6.67 18.22 -20.07
CA PHE A 416 -5.57 18.85 -19.33
C PHE A 416 -5.19 20.24 -19.87
N GLY A 417 -5.92 20.76 -20.87
CA GLY A 417 -5.60 22.04 -21.50
C GLY A 417 -4.28 22.02 -22.27
N ILE A 418 -3.86 20.86 -22.77
CA ILE A 418 -2.64 20.66 -23.56
C ILE A 418 -3.01 20.81 -25.04
N ASP A 419 -2.34 21.73 -25.74
CA ASP A 419 -2.43 21.86 -27.20
C ASP A 419 -1.78 20.64 -27.87
N PRO A 420 -2.54 19.82 -28.63
CA PRO A 420 -2.00 18.64 -29.28
C PRO A 420 -1.19 18.97 -30.55
N GLY A 421 -1.20 20.21 -31.05
CA GLY A 421 -0.57 20.54 -32.32
C GLY A 421 -1.31 19.90 -33.50
N VAL A 422 -0.57 19.34 -34.46
CA VAL A 422 -1.17 18.63 -35.60
C VAL A 422 -1.34 17.16 -35.23
N SER A 423 -2.59 16.77 -34.94
CA SER A 423 -2.95 15.37 -34.70
C SER A 423 -2.50 14.47 -35.85
N HIS A 424 -2.00 13.26 -35.51
CA HIS A 424 -1.46 12.29 -36.47
C HIS A 424 -0.20 12.80 -37.18
N ARG A 425 0.61 13.52 -36.43
CA ARG A 425 2.01 13.77 -36.74
C ARG A 425 2.82 13.26 -35.57
N ALA A 426 3.67 12.27 -35.85
CA ALA A 426 4.38 11.52 -34.81
C ALA A 426 5.02 12.43 -33.75
N LEU A 427 5.65 13.53 -34.17
CA LEU A 427 6.32 14.45 -33.22
C LEU A 427 5.34 15.19 -32.31
N ASP A 428 4.23 15.68 -32.86
CA ASP A 428 3.22 16.41 -32.08
C ASP A 428 2.48 15.46 -31.13
N ASP A 429 2.21 14.23 -31.57
CA ASP A 429 1.64 13.18 -30.72
C ASP A 429 2.61 12.74 -29.62
N ALA A 430 3.91 12.58 -29.89
CA ALA A 430 4.92 12.29 -28.87
C ALA A 430 5.09 13.43 -27.85
N ARG A 431 5.04 14.70 -28.29
CA ARG A 431 5.03 15.87 -27.39
C ARG A 431 3.79 15.89 -26.51
N THR A 432 2.64 15.63 -27.11
CA THR A 432 1.35 15.55 -26.42
C THR A 432 1.37 14.45 -25.38
N LEU A 433 1.83 13.26 -25.75
CA LEU A 433 2.00 12.13 -24.86
C LEU A 433 2.91 12.46 -23.69
N ALA A 434 4.07 13.07 -23.91
CA ALA A 434 4.98 13.46 -22.84
C ALA A 434 4.28 14.34 -21.78
N ARG A 435 3.54 15.35 -22.22
CA ARG A 435 2.81 16.27 -21.31
C ARG A 435 1.61 15.59 -20.65
N VAL A 436 0.83 14.81 -21.40
CA VAL A 436 -0.33 14.07 -20.88
C VAL A 436 0.11 13.04 -19.84
N PHE A 437 1.21 12.33 -20.08
CA PHE A 437 1.71 11.34 -19.12
C PHE A 437 2.13 12.00 -17.80
N LEU A 438 2.84 13.14 -17.85
CA LEU A 438 3.17 13.91 -16.65
C LEU A 438 1.90 14.37 -15.91
N ALA A 439 0.89 14.88 -16.62
CA ALA A 439 -0.38 15.27 -16.02
C ALA A 439 -1.15 14.09 -15.38
N LEU A 440 -1.14 12.92 -16.03
CA LEU A 440 -1.71 11.69 -15.48
C LEU A 440 -0.99 11.27 -14.19
N SER A 441 0.34 11.35 -14.16
CA SER A 441 1.13 11.04 -12.97
C SER A 441 0.81 11.98 -11.80
N GLU A 442 0.59 13.28 -12.06
CA GLU A 442 0.16 14.21 -11.01
C GLU A 442 -1.25 13.88 -10.48
N VAL A 443 -2.21 13.57 -11.36
CA VAL A 443 -3.55 13.11 -10.95
C VAL A 443 -3.47 11.83 -10.12
N LYS A 444 -2.57 10.91 -10.47
CA LYS A 444 -2.32 9.68 -9.71
C LYS A 444 -1.83 10.00 -8.29
N ILE A 445 -0.86 10.91 -8.14
CA ILE A 445 -0.32 11.32 -6.83
C ILE A 445 -1.40 11.99 -5.97
N VAL A 446 -2.20 12.88 -6.56
CA VAL A 446 -3.36 13.49 -5.87
C VAL A 446 -4.31 12.40 -5.38
N ARG A 447 -4.66 11.44 -6.24
CA ARG A 447 -5.56 10.35 -5.88
C ARG A 447 -4.98 9.46 -4.78
N ALA A 448 -3.71 9.07 -4.89
CA ALA A 448 -3.01 8.27 -3.89
C ALA A 448 -3.01 8.94 -2.52
N ARG A 449 -2.69 10.25 -2.45
CA ARG A 449 -2.72 11.03 -1.21
C ARG A 449 -4.09 11.00 -0.54
N LYS A 450 -5.15 11.25 -1.32
CA LYS A 450 -6.54 11.24 -0.84
C LYS A 450 -6.99 9.88 -0.31
N THR A 451 -6.50 8.79 -0.91
CA THR A 451 -6.95 7.43 -0.59
C THR A 451 -6.00 6.66 0.32
N SER A 452 -4.93 7.30 0.81
CA SER A 452 -3.97 6.68 1.72
C SER A 452 -4.51 6.56 3.15
N LEU A 453 -3.84 5.74 3.96
CA LEU A 453 -4.08 5.60 5.40
C LEU A 453 -5.50 5.15 5.80
N VAL A 454 -6.13 4.29 4.98
CA VAL A 454 -7.41 3.64 5.31
C VAL A 454 -7.36 2.90 6.66
N HIS A 455 -6.17 2.46 7.07
CA HIS A 455 -5.96 1.80 8.36
C HIS A 455 -6.17 2.71 9.58
N LEU A 456 -6.18 4.03 9.42
CA LEU A 456 -6.42 5.01 10.49
C LEU A 456 -7.88 5.44 10.62
N LEU A 457 -8.76 4.93 9.74
CA LEU A 457 -10.18 5.33 9.75
C LEU A 457 -10.90 4.92 11.04
N ASP A 458 -10.40 3.91 11.76
CA ASP A 458 -10.98 3.52 13.03
C ASP A 458 -10.76 4.59 14.12
N TYR A 459 -9.55 5.12 14.26
CA TYR A 459 -9.24 6.24 15.14
C TYR A 459 -9.92 7.53 14.67
N LEU A 460 -9.88 7.83 13.37
CA LEU A 460 -10.55 9.00 12.82
C LEU A 460 -12.05 8.98 13.11
N GLY A 461 -12.70 7.81 13.00
CA GLY A 461 -14.10 7.64 13.32
C GLY A 461 -14.44 7.99 14.77
N ILE A 462 -13.63 7.55 15.74
CA ILE A 462 -13.82 7.94 17.15
C ILE A 462 -13.62 9.45 17.33
N ALA A 463 -12.55 10.00 16.76
CA ALA A 463 -12.26 11.43 16.88
C ALA A 463 -13.39 12.29 16.30
N LEU A 464 -13.92 11.94 15.12
CA LEU A 464 -15.04 12.62 14.49
C LEU A 464 -16.36 12.41 15.24
N ALA A 465 -16.60 11.24 15.84
CA ALA A 465 -17.82 10.97 16.62
C ALA A 465 -17.88 11.81 17.92
N LEU A 466 -16.72 12.11 18.50
CA LEU A 466 -16.59 12.98 19.68
C LEU A 466 -16.45 14.47 19.32
N TRP A 467 -16.28 14.80 18.04
CA TRP A 467 -16.18 16.18 17.58
C TRP A 467 -17.54 16.86 17.49
N ARG A 468 -17.57 18.20 17.61
CA ARG A 468 -18.80 18.97 17.46
C ARG A 468 -19.30 18.91 16.01
N GLN A 469 -20.47 18.32 15.81
CA GLN A 469 -21.08 18.13 14.48
C GLN A 469 -21.26 19.44 13.69
N SER A 470 -21.51 20.56 14.37
CA SER A 470 -21.62 21.88 13.74
C SER A 470 -20.30 22.42 13.16
N GLU A 471 -19.18 21.77 13.46
CA GLU A 471 -17.84 22.16 13.01
C GLU A 471 -17.28 21.21 11.95
N LEU A 472 -18.07 20.24 11.49
CA LEU A 472 -17.71 19.35 10.40
C LEU A 472 -18.29 19.89 9.09
N ASP A 473 -17.44 19.98 8.07
CA ASP A 473 -17.87 20.23 6.71
C ASP A 473 -18.46 18.95 6.06
N ASP A 474 -18.88 19.05 4.80
CA ASP A 474 -19.46 17.93 4.06
C ASP A 474 -18.52 16.72 3.98
N GLU A 475 -17.20 16.97 3.87
CA GLU A 475 -16.18 15.92 3.84
C GLU A 475 -16.03 15.25 5.23
N GLY A 476 -15.98 16.02 6.31
CA GLY A 476 -15.94 15.51 7.68
C GLY A 476 -17.17 14.66 8.02
N LEU A 477 -18.36 15.10 7.62
CA LEU A 477 -19.61 14.33 7.78
C LEU A 477 -19.63 13.06 6.92
N LEU A 478 -19.08 13.12 5.70
CA LEU A 478 -18.89 11.94 4.87
C LEU A 478 -17.94 10.93 5.55
N LEU A 479 -16.75 11.37 5.95
CA LEU A 479 -15.75 10.52 6.58
C LEU A 479 -16.25 9.94 7.90
N GLN A 480 -16.98 10.70 8.72
CA GLN A 480 -17.58 10.17 9.94
C GLN A 480 -18.50 8.97 9.65
N ARG A 481 -19.28 9.00 8.56
CA ARG A 481 -20.11 7.87 8.14
C ARG A 481 -19.27 6.71 7.62
N LEU A 482 -18.27 7.00 6.80
CA LEU A 482 -17.39 5.99 6.19
C LEU A 482 -16.49 5.27 7.21
N CYS A 483 -16.14 5.94 8.31
CA CYS A 483 -15.29 5.38 9.37
C CYS A 483 -16.03 4.39 10.29
N ARG A 484 -17.38 4.44 10.38
CA ARG A 484 -18.16 3.62 11.33
C ARG A 484 -17.86 2.12 11.28
N PRO A 485 -17.78 1.48 10.09
CA PRO A 485 -17.45 0.05 10.00
C PRO A 485 -16.05 -0.29 10.53
N PHE A 486 -15.12 0.66 10.46
CA PHE A 486 -13.76 0.48 10.95
C PHE A 486 -13.71 0.61 12.48
N SER A 487 -14.28 1.68 13.04
CA SER A 487 -14.27 1.91 14.49
C SER A 487 -15.11 0.90 15.28
N LEU A 488 -16.25 0.45 14.74
CA LEU A 488 -17.15 -0.53 15.37
C LEU A 488 -16.85 -1.97 14.96
N GLY A 489 -15.91 -2.15 14.02
CA GLY A 489 -15.57 -3.41 13.40
C GLY A 489 -15.16 -4.49 14.39
N ARG A 490 -15.20 -5.75 13.94
CA ARG A 490 -14.82 -6.89 14.78
C ARG A 490 -13.32 -6.91 15.09
N TYR A 491 -12.52 -6.39 14.16
CA TYR A 491 -11.07 -6.50 14.15
C TYR A 491 -10.36 -5.20 14.57
N SER A 492 -11.10 -4.14 14.88
CA SER A 492 -10.50 -2.92 15.40
C SER A 492 -10.38 -2.97 16.92
N ASP A 493 -9.20 -2.56 17.40
CA ASP A 493 -8.89 -2.41 18.82
C ASP A 493 -9.04 -0.95 19.30
N CYS A 494 -9.46 -0.02 18.43
CA CYS A 494 -9.46 1.42 18.75
C CYS A 494 -10.37 1.78 19.92
N LEU A 495 -11.50 1.07 20.11
CA LEU A 495 -12.41 1.26 21.26
C LEU A 495 -11.79 0.78 22.58
N GLU A 496 -11.02 -0.31 22.54
CA GLU A 496 -10.31 -0.82 23.71
C GLU A 496 -9.10 0.05 24.04
N TYR A 497 -8.39 0.56 23.03
CA TYR A 497 -7.36 1.59 23.18
C TYR A 497 -7.94 2.85 23.84
N TYR A 498 -9.06 3.37 23.30
CA TYR A 498 -9.72 4.54 23.86
C TYR A 498 -10.14 4.32 25.32
N ARG A 499 -10.69 3.14 25.64
CA ARG A 499 -11.01 2.77 27.02
C ARG A 499 -9.78 2.84 27.93
N ALA A 500 -8.69 2.21 27.52
CA ALA A 500 -7.48 2.12 28.32
C ALA A 500 -6.85 3.50 28.55
N GLU A 501 -6.73 4.33 27.52
CA GLU A 501 -6.20 5.69 27.62
C GLU A 501 -7.07 6.62 28.47
N ARG A 502 -8.41 6.53 28.31
CA ARG A 502 -9.35 7.26 29.17
C ARG A 502 -9.19 6.87 30.64
N GLU A 503 -9.00 5.59 30.91
CA GLU A 503 -8.74 5.10 32.26
C GLU A 503 -7.38 5.61 32.78
N LEU A 504 -6.33 5.63 31.96
CA LEU A 504 -5.04 6.19 32.37
C LEU A 504 -5.12 7.69 32.69
N ALA A 505 -5.95 8.45 31.98
CA ALA A 505 -6.17 9.87 32.24
C ALA A 505 -6.89 10.15 33.57
N ALA A 506 -7.58 9.15 34.14
CA ALA A 506 -8.38 9.26 35.36
C ALA A 506 -9.40 10.43 35.36
N ASP A 507 -9.87 10.84 34.18
CA ASP A 507 -10.80 11.95 34.01
C ASP A 507 -12.22 11.43 33.73
N ALA A 508 -13.09 11.54 34.72
CA ALA A 508 -14.47 11.08 34.63
C ALA A 508 -15.34 11.93 33.69
N THR A 509 -14.90 13.12 33.29
CA THR A 509 -15.63 13.99 32.35
C THR A 509 -15.54 13.51 30.91
N LEU A 510 -14.55 12.65 30.61
CA LEU A 510 -14.35 12.10 29.27
C LEU A 510 -15.45 11.09 28.91
N PRO A 511 -15.98 11.14 27.66
CA PRO A 511 -17.00 10.22 27.17
C PRO A 511 -16.60 8.77 27.36
N THR A 512 -17.55 7.94 27.78
CA THR A 512 -17.35 6.49 27.90
C THR A 512 -17.31 5.82 26.53
N VAL A 513 -16.85 4.57 26.46
CA VAL A 513 -16.92 3.76 25.22
C VAL A 513 -18.36 3.64 24.72
N ARG A 514 -19.35 3.62 25.63
CA ARG A 514 -20.77 3.59 25.25
C ARG A 514 -21.18 4.87 24.53
N ASP A 515 -20.75 6.03 25.05
CA ASP A 515 -21.04 7.32 24.43
C ASP A 515 -20.40 7.43 23.03
N VAL A 516 -19.17 6.89 22.87
CA VAL A 516 -18.50 6.77 21.57
C VAL A 516 -19.29 5.88 20.62
N ILE A 517 -19.75 4.70 21.08
CA ILE A 517 -20.56 3.78 20.28
C ILE A 517 -21.86 4.45 19.85
N ASP A 518 -22.53 5.17 20.76
CA ASP A 518 -23.77 5.90 20.47
C ASP A 518 -23.53 7.00 19.41
N GLY A 519 -22.43 7.75 19.51
CA GLY A 519 -22.00 8.72 18.48
C GLY A 519 -21.69 8.09 17.11
N LEU A 520 -21.30 6.82 17.08
CA LEU A 520 -21.06 6.04 15.85
C LEU A 520 -22.30 5.31 15.32
N GLY A 521 -23.47 5.50 15.95
CA GLY A 521 -24.74 4.92 15.51
C GLY A 521 -25.30 3.80 16.41
N GLY A 522 -24.69 3.58 17.58
CA GLY A 522 -25.22 2.74 18.66
C GLY A 522 -24.90 1.24 18.55
N GLU A 523 -25.24 0.54 19.63
CA GLU A 523 -24.97 -0.90 19.82
C GLU A 523 -25.59 -1.79 18.73
N ASP A 524 -26.78 -1.46 18.23
CA ASP A 524 -27.43 -2.28 17.19
C ASP A 524 -26.72 -2.17 15.83
N THR A 525 -26.21 -0.98 15.51
CA THR A 525 -25.34 -0.77 14.35
C THR A 525 -24.05 -1.56 14.49
N MET A 526 -23.42 -1.50 15.67
CA MET A 526 -22.19 -2.26 15.97
C MET A 526 -22.39 -3.77 15.84
N LYS A 527 -23.50 -4.32 16.37
CA LYS A 527 -23.84 -5.75 16.23
C LYS A 527 -24.01 -6.15 14.77
N ARG A 528 -24.68 -5.32 13.97
CA ARG A 528 -24.87 -5.57 12.53
C ARG A 528 -23.53 -5.58 11.79
N ILE A 529 -22.70 -4.56 11.99
CA ILE A 529 -21.35 -4.47 11.41
C ILE A 529 -20.53 -5.72 11.77
N ARG A 530 -20.46 -6.09 13.05
CA ARG A 530 -19.69 -7.26 13.51
C ARG A 530 -20.22 -8.61 13.02
N ALA A 531 -21.47 -8.67 12.58
CA ALA A 531 -22.05 -9.84 11.94
C ALA A 531 -21.68 -9.95 10.46
N GLU A 532 -21.49 -8.81 9.78
CA GLU A 532 -21.04 -8.71 8.40
C GLU A 532 -19.54 -9.08 8.34
N ARG A 533 -19.21 -10.27 7.82
CA ARG A 533 -17.81 -10.70 7.66
C ARG A 533 -17.18 -10.03 6.43
N SER A 534 -16.88 -8.73 6.51
CA SER A 534 -16.26 -8.00 5.41
C SER A 534 -14.73 -8.12 5.40
N ALA A 535 -14.13 -8.20 4.20
CA ALA A 535 -12.68 -8.13 4.03
C ALA A 535 -12.12 -6.73 4.32
N ALA A 536 -12.91 -5.68 4.08
CA ALA A 536 -12.49 -4.29 4.31
C ALA A 536 -12.17 -3.99 5.79
N GLU A 537 -12.83 -4.66 6.74
CA GLU A 537 -12.52 -4.50 8.18
C GLU A 537 -11.13 -5.02 8.56
N ARG A 538 -10.53 -5.89 7.74
CA ARG A 538 -9.20 -6.47 7.98
C ARG A 538 -8.08 -5.68 7.33
N TYR A 539 -8.42 -4.81 6.39
CA TYR A 539 -7.45 -3.99 5.65
C TYR A 539 -6.49 -3.24 6.58
N PRO A 540 -6.94 -2.62 7.69
CA PRO A 540 -6.02 -1.95 8.61
C PRO A 540 -4.90 -2.86 9.12
N LEU A 541 -5.29 -4.05 9.55
CA LEU A 541 -4.39 -5.05 10.11
C LEU A 541 -3.41 -5.60 9.08
N ALA A 542 -3.90 -5.89 7.88
CA ALA A 542 -3.08 -6.39 6.78
C ALA A 542 -2.02 -5.36 6.36
N MET A 543 -2.40 -4.08 6.24
CA MET A 543 -1.47 -3.02 5.87
C MET A 543 -0.44 -2.72 6.94
N ALA A 544 -0.83 -2.72 8.23
CA ALA A 544 0.12 -2.55 9.32
C ALA A 544 1.17 -3.69 9.33
N ARG A 545 0.74 -4.93 9.10
CA ARG A 545 1.65 -6.09 8.97
C ARG A 545 2.56 -5.96 7.76
N LEU A 546 2.01 -5.62 6.59
CA LEU A 546 2.78 -5.40 5.36
C LEU A 546 3.86 -4.33 5.58
N ARG A 547 3.50 -3.20 6.19
CA ARG A 547 4.44 -2.09 6.41
C ARG A 547 5.57 -2.46 7.38
N ARG A 548 5.26 -3.18 8.47
CA ARG A 548 6.27 -3.69 9.39
C ARG A 548 7.28 -4.60 8.68
N LEU A 549 6.83 -5.47 7.78
CA LEU A 549 7.75 -6.31 6.99
C LEU A 549 8.66 -5.49 6.07
N ILE A 550 8.11 -4.46 5.43
CA ILE A 550 8.87 -3.54 4.57
C ILE A 550 9.89 -2.75 5.38
N ASP A 551 9.50 -2.19 6.52
CA ASP A 551 10.36 -1.36 7.39
C ASP A 551 11.52 -2.17 7.99
N GLN A 552 11.38 -3.49 8.07
CA GLN A 552 12.43 -4.40 8.53
C GLN A 552 13.42 -4.80 7.43
N CYS A 553 13.14 -4.53 6.16
CA CYS A 553 14.09 -4.80 5.07
C CYS A 553 15.29 -3.85 5.21
N GLY A 554 16.50 -4.39 5.11
CA GLY A 554 17.72 -3.62 5.31
C GLY A 554 17.93 -2.53 4.25
N PRO A 555 18.81 -1.54 4.49
CA PRO A 555 19.22 -0.58 3.47
C PRO A 555 20.13 -1.28 2.44
N SER A 556 19.53 -1.97 1.47
CA SER A 556 20.19 -2.69 0.39
C SER A 556 19.70 -2.23 -0.99
N SER A 557 20.14 -2.87 -2.08
CA SER A 557 19.58 -2.57 -3.40
C SER A 557 18.09 -2.92 -3.45
N LEU A 558 17.30 -2.28 -4.31
CA LEU A 558 15.87 -2.59 -4.43
C LEU A 558 15.63 -4.09 -4.71
N GLY A 559 16.47 -4.72 -5.55
CA GLY A 559 16.36 -6.15 -5.84
C GLY A 559 16.53 -7.02 -4.59
N ASP A 560 17.51 -6.70 -3.74
CA ASP A 560 17.76 -7.41 -2.48
C ASP A 560 16.62 -7.20 -1.49
N GLN A 561 16.09 -5.97 -1.38
CA GLN A 561 14.93 -5.68 -0.53
C GLN A 561 13.70 -6.48 -0.95
N ILE A 562 13.45 -6.59 -2.27
CA ILE A 562 12.34 -7.39 -2.80
C ILE A 562 12.55 -8.88 -2.46
N ALA A 563 13.75 -9.41 -2.70
CA ALA A 563 14.05 -10.82 -2.39
C ALA A 563 13.86 -11.14 -0.90
N GLU A 564 14.41 -10.29 -0.02
CA GLU A 564 14.26 -10.42 1.43
C GLU A 564 12.79 -10.36 1.86
N PHE A 565 12.02 -9.44 1.29
CA PHE A 565 10.59 -9.33 1.56
C PHE A 565 9.81 -10.58 1.13
N LEU A 566 10.04 -11.07 -0.10
CA LEU A 566 9.35 -12.25 -0.64
C LEU A 566 9.69 -13.52 0.16
N GLU A 567 10.95 -13.68 0.59
CA GLU A 567 11.36 -14.78 1.47
C GLU A 567 10.62 -14.74 2.81
N ARG A 568 10.54 -13.57 3.46
CA ARG A 568 9.80 -13.40 4.72
C ARG A 568 8.30 -13.70 4.57
N VAL A 569 7.68 -13.29 3.47
CA VAL A 569 6.26 -13.61 3.21
C VAL A 569 6.07 -15.12 3.03
N ALA A 570 6.98 -15.81 2.33
CA ALA A 570 6.93 -17.27 2.18
C ALA A 570 7.03 -18.01 3.53
N LEU A 571 7.77 -17.45 4.50
CA LEU A 571 7.89 -17.96 5.86
C LEU A 571 6.62 -17.79 6.73
N SER A 572 5.61 -17.04 6.26
CA SER A 572 4.30 -16.83 6.94
C SER A 572 3.18 -17.80 6.45
N SER A 573 3.42 -18.63 5.42
CA SER A 573 2.36 -19.38 4.70
C SER A 573 1.62 -20.49 5.49
N LYS A 574 0.39 -20.79 5.03
CA LYS A 574 -0.58 -21.71 5.62
C LYS A 574 -0.57 -23.07 4.91
N ASP A 575 0.22 -24.01 5.41
CA ASP A 575 -0.04 -25.41 5.10
C ASP A 575 -1.01 -26.01 6.12
N GLY A 576 -2.30 -26.03 5.76
CA GLY A 576 -3.33 -26.94 6.30
C GLY A 576 -3.68 -26.85 7.79
N VAL A 577 -4.68 -27.62 8.25
CA VAL A 577 -5.06 -27.72 9.70
C VAL A 577 -4.10 -28.65 10.47
N ALA A 578 -3.15 -29.28 9.78
CA ALA A 578 -2.08 -30.03 10.40
C ALA A 578 -1.02 -29.07 10.97
N LEU A 579 -0.51 -29.37 12.17
CA LEU A 579 0.68 -28.74 12.70
C LEU A 579 1.81 -28.88 11.66
N ALA A 580 2.26 -27.75 11.10
CA ALA A 580 3.40 -27.76 10.20
C ALA A 580 4.63 -28.08 11.05
N ARG A 581 5.25 -29.24 10.83
CA ARG A 581 6.42 -29.70 11.59
C ARG A 581 7.56 -28.69 11.55
N GLU A 582 7.62 -27.85 10.53
CA GLU A 582 8.75 -26.96 10.26
C GLU A 582 8.49 -25.49 10.63
N ARG A 583 7.39 -25.16 11.33
CA ARG A 583 7.07 -23.76 11.68
C ARG A 583 6.61 -23.59 13.13
N ILE A 584 6.98 -22.48 13.76
CA ILE A 584 6.55 -22.10 15.11
C ILE A 584 5.06 -21.73 15.10
N ASN A 585 4.29 -22.27 16.04
CA ASN A 585 2.85 -22.06 16.11
C ASN A 585 2.50 -20.82 16.97
N LEU A 586 1.97 -19.78 16.34
CA LEU A 586 1.48 -18.56 17.01
C LEU A 586 -0.03 -18.67 17.21
N LEU A 587 -0.46 -18.88 18.46
CA LEU A 587 -1.84 -19.23 18.81
C LEU A 587 -2.41 -18.24 19.83
N THR A 588 -3.70 -17.90 19.69
CA THR A 588 -4.39 -17.26 20.81
C THR A 588 -4.63 -18.30 21.90
N LEU A 589 -4.64 -17.89 23.17
CA LEU A 589 -4.93 -18.80 24.29
C LEU A 589 -6.26 -19.56 24.09
N HIS A 590 -7.26 -18.91 23.50
CA HIS A 590 -8.56 -19.51 23.17
C HIS A 590 -8.47 -20.65 22.13
N SER A 591 -7.53 -20.57 21.19
CA SER A 591 -7.40 -21.54 20.08
C SER A 591 -6.50 -22.74 20.40
N THR A 592 -6.00 -22.87 21.62
CA THR A 592 -5.01 -23.91 21.99
C THR A 592 -5.62 -25.22 22.47
N LYS A 593 -6.94 -25.25 22.70
CA LYS A 593 -7.61 -26.39 23.33
C LYS A 593 -7.40 -27.67 22.52
N GLY A 594 -6.84 -28.70 23.16
CA GLY A 594 -6.62 -30.01 22.55
C GLY A 594 -5.32 -30.14 21.75
N LEU A 595 -4.51 -29.08 21.68
CA LEU A 595 -3.15 -29.13 21.14
C LEU A 595 -2.14 -29.30 22.27
N GLU A 596 -0.94 -29.78 21.96
CA GLU A 596 0.18 -29.88 22.90
C GLU A 596 1.50 -29.74 22.13
N PHE A 597 2.50 -29.17 22.80
CA PHE A 597 3.79 -28.85 22.21
C PHE A 597 4.92 -29.17 23.20
N SER A 598 6.09 -29.55 22.70
CA SER A 598 7.25 -29.77 23.57
C SER A 598 7.67 -28.47 24.28
N ARG A 599 7.58 -27.34 23.57
CA ARG A 599 7.96 -26.02 24.08
C ARG A 599 6.79 -25.06 23.95
N VAL A 600 6.38 -24.44 25.06
CA VAL A 600 5.31 -23.44 25.08
C VAL A 600 5.80 -22.16 25.72
N TYR A 601 5.58 -21.05 25.03
CA TYR A 601 5.85 -19.70 25.48
C TYR A 601 4.53 -18.97 25.65
N ILE A 602 4.26 -18.36 26.80
CA ILE A 602 3.07 -17.52 27.01
C ILE A 602 3.52 -16.07 27.18
N LEU A 603 3.03 -15.21 26.30
CA LEU A 603 3.40 -13.80 26.23
C LEU A 603 2.41 -12.91 26.95
N GLY A 604 2.93 -11.82 27.52
CA GLY A 604 2.12 -10.82 28.20
C GLY A 604 1.41 -11.37 29.44
N VAL A 605 2.13 -12.07 30.32
CA VAL A 605 1.63 -12.48 31.64
C VAL A 605 1.73 -11.30 32.61
N GLU A 606 1.06 -10.21 32.23
CA GLU A 606 0.97 -8.93 32.94
C GLU A 606 -0.50 -8.69 33.28
N ASP A 607 -0.82 -8.03 34.41
CA ASP A 607 -2.22 -7.80 34.81
C ASP A 607 -3.05 -7.08 33.73
N ALA A 608 -2.42 -6.15 32.98
CA ALA A 608 -3.01 -5.41 31.87
C ALA A 608 -3.33 -6.28 30.63
N GLN A 609 -2.77 -7.48 30.54
CA GLN A 609 -2.98 -8.41 29.43
C GLN A 609 -3.70 -9.69 29.87
N LEU A 610 -3.44 -10.20 31.08
CA LEU A 610 -4.02 -11.39 31.70
C LEU A 610 -4.11 -11.12 33.23
N PRO A 611 -5.26 -10.68 33.79
CA PRO A 611 -6.63 -10.80 33.31
C PRO A 611 -7.18 -9.65 32.45
N GLY A 612 -6.34 -8.69 32.06
CA GLY A 612 -6.75 -7.57 31.17
C GLY A 612 -7.44 -6.44 31.93
N GLY A 613 -7.24 -6.40 33.25
CA GLY A 613 -7.75 -5.35 34.12
C GLY A 613 -6.76 -4.19 34.21
N THR A 614 -7.29 -3.00 34.43
CA THR A 614 -6.49 -1.81 34.71
C THR A 614 -6.67 -1.41 36.18
N PRO A 615 -5.85 -0.51 36.74
CA PRO A 615 -6.04 -0.02 38.11
C PRO A 615 -7.43 0.62 38.35
N MET A 616 -8.08 1.14 37.30
CA MET A 616 -9.39 1.80 37.39
C MET A 616 -10.57 0.88 37.07
N ARG A 617 -10.39 -0.10 36.19
CA ARG A 617 -11.32 -1.22 36.01
C ARG A 617 -10.56 -2.51 36.33
N PRO A 618 -10.43 -2.85 37.62
CA PRO A 618 -9.94 -4.16 37.98
C PRO A 618 -10.81 -5.19 37.27
N ALA A 619 -10.18 -6.19 36.66
CA ALA A 619 -10.89 -7.24 35.95
C ALA A 619 -11.97 -7.79 36.87
N THR A 620 -13.20 -7.89 36.36
CA THR A 620 -14.30 -8.46 37.12
C THR A 620 -13.91 -9.86 37.58
N ARG A 621 -14.57 -10.35 38.63
CA ARG A 621 -14.33 -11.71 39.10
C ARG A 621 -14.49 -12.74 37.97
N ALA A 622 -15.50 -12.57 37.11
CA ALA A 622 -15.73 -13.44 35.96
C ALA A 622 -14.60 -13.33 34.90
N GLU A 623 -14.14 -12.13 34.54
CA GLU A 623 -13.03 -11.95 33.61
C GLU A 623 -11.71 -12.51 34.17
N THR A 624 -11.50 -12.36 35.48
CA THR A 624 -10.34 -12.92 36.19
C THR A 624 -10.39 -14.44 36.22
N GLU A 625 -11.56 -15.02 36.51
CA GLU A 625 -11.77 -16.47 36.50
C GLU A 625 -11.57 -17.05 35.09
N GLU A 626 -12.09 -16.40 34.04
CA GLU A 626 -11.87 -16.84 32.67
C GLU A 626 -10.39 -16.67 32.25
N ALA A 627 -9.74 -15.56 32.59
CA ALA A 627 -8.32 -15.38 32.29
C ALA A 627 -7.43 -16.40 33.01
N ARG A 628 -7.74 -16.73 34.27
CA ARG A 628 -7.07 -17.81 35.02
C ARG A 628 -7.27 -19.16 34.33
N ARG A 629 -8.50 -19.44 33.89
CA ARG A 629 -8.82 -20.65 33.14
C ARG A 629 -8.04 -20.72 31.82
N LEU A 630 -7.99 -19.64 31.06
CA LEU A 630 -7.24 -19.56 29.81
C LEU A 630 -5.73 -19.73 30.03
N LEU A 631 -5.16 -19.06 31.04
CA LEU A 631 -3.75 -19.21 31.40
C LEU A 631 -3.45 -20.65 31.81
N TYR A 632 -4.27 -21.26 32.68
CA TYR A 632 -4.13 -22.65 33.08
C TYR A 632 -4.20 -23.60 31.86
N VAL A 633 -5.19 -23.42 30.99
CA VAL A 633 -5.30 -24.19 29.74
C VAL A 633 -4.04 -24.02 28.90
N GLY A 634 -3.53 -22.80 28.73
CA GLY A 634 -2.29 -22.51 28.00
C GLY A 634 -1.06 -23.19 28.62
N MET A 635 -0.90 -23.15 29.94
CA MET A 635 0.21 -23.77 30.65
C MET A 635 0.21 -25.30 30.47
N THR A 636 -0.98 -25.93 30.51
CA THR A 636 -1.13 -27.38 30.29
C THR A 636 -0.87 -27.83 28.85
N ARG A 637 -0.57 -26.90 27.92
CA ARG A 637 -0.18 -27.25 26.55
C ARG A 637 1.30 -27.67 26.44
N ALA A 638 2.11 -27.35 27.45
CA ALA A 638 3.53 -27.64 27.48
C ALA A 638 3.78 -29.09 27.92
N ARG A 639 4.55 -29.85 27.15
CA ARG A 639 5.01 -31.19 27.56
C ARG A 639 6.31 -31.15 28.35
N ASP A 640 7.30 -30.42 27.84
CA ASP A 640 8.66 -30.49 28.38
C ASP A 640 9.14 -29.16 28.97
N ARG A 641 8.83 -28.02 28.32
CA ARG A 641 9.24 -26.68 28.79
C ARG A 641 8.12 -25.67 28.62
N LEU A 642 7.84 -24.94 29.69
CA LEU A 642 6.95 -23.79 29.72
C LEU A 642 7.76 -22.53 30.05
N VAL A 643 7.58 -21.50 29.23
CA VAL A 643 8.18 -20.17 29.43
C VAL A 643 7.04 -19.15 29.56
N LEU A 644 7.06 -18.36 30.63
CA LEU A 644 6.12 -17.27 30.86
C LEU A 644 6.88 -15.95 30.81
N THR A 645 6.40 -15.00 30.02
CA THR A 645 7.07 -13.70 29.85
C THR A 645 6.19 -12.56 30.37
N ARG A 646 6.86 -11.58 30.99
CA ARG A 646 6.28 -10.37 31.57
C ARG A 646 7.22 -9.21 31.23
N ALA A 647 6.65 -8.11 30.76
CA ALA A 647 7.32 -6.83 30.64
C ALA A 647 6.97 -5.91 31.83
N GLU A 648 7.92 -5.06 32.23
CA GLU A 648 7.67 -4.03 33.24
C GLU A 648 6.79 -2.90 32.69
N ARG A 649 6.93 -2.58 31.41
CA ARG A 649 6.10 -1.65 30.63
C ARG A 649 5.94 -2.16 29.20
N ARG A 650 4.76 -1.97 28.61
CA ARG A 650 4.45 -2.30 27.22
C ARG A 650 4.03 -1.00 26.53
N GLY A 651 4.81 -0.57 25.54
CA GLY A 651 4.63 0.66 24.78
C GLY A 651 4.05 0.42 23.40
#